data_AF-A0A6A7N2V1-F1
#
_entry.id   AF-A0A6A7N2V1-F1
#
_cell.length_a   1.000
_cell.length_b   1.000
_cell.length_c   1.000
_cell.angle_alpha   90.00
_cell.angle_beta   90.00
_cell.angle_gamma   90.00
#
_symmetry.space_group_name_H-M   'P 1'
#
loop_
_entity.id
_entity.type
_entity.pdbx_description
1 polymer ?
#
loop_
_entity_poly.entity_id
_entity_poly.type
_entity_poly.pdbx_seq_one_letter_code
_entity_poly.pdbx_strand_id
1 'polypeptide(L)'
;MPPMRLTALMLPLMLACAAPVHASANAGPAGFDQFVAAEMAARKIPGLSIGYSMDGKTWARGYGYADIENKTPATALSSYRMASVTKPMTAAAVLRLAEQGKLDLDAEIQSYVPYFPRKASVVTVRQLLGHLGGIDAYRNSALEQHFKQHMDTRQSIAVFSQFDLIAAPGARYRYTSYGYNLLGAAIEGATGDSYGEHMQRSVWGPLGMVDTRLDDPLALIPRRVRGYQLQDGQLRHAEFIDISSRFAAGGTRATVLDMLRFGGGVSQGKLLSPASMAMMFEPMTTAGGDFTGYGMGWETGVTPGRFGIAHDGIQPETSTYLFCFPSRKLTIAVAANLQRVETRLLVQRLFEQLTGEAWHRRAYVADASLQPANVLAQAVFDEGRAWFERNGRAMDADAGQLAASLAFVNAWSAQPDPASLQAARHPKGGLHLARLGSAMAAALKANGARLEDYSNRGALSFFADYLALPGAQRMAPSLEAAIGALQSDWRSSVAAPLRQPDLGSAAGVAALERQMKLRYAGKRAYPDHVAELKAGAMRMLAGADDAGALAAARLAGAWYAADAGALALHGTVEMAVGRRDTGLRQLRAAQALDPGSGASAEALNRFAYELSGAGQPQHGVKVLQGATMLYPDDANLYDSLGELSAAQGQGAQALDAYRKALELRPDYPNAAVARAYVHRKVE
;
A
#
# COMPACT_ATOMS: atom_id res chain seq x y z
N MET A 1 69.72 18.95 -49.80
CA MET A 1 68.37 18.41 -50.04
C MET A 1 67.50 18.79 -48.84
N PRO A 2 66.38 19.50 -49.03
CA PRO A 2 65.49 19.89 -47.92
C PRO A 2 64.59 18.71 -47.50
N PRO A 3 64.01 18.74 -46.28
CA PRO A 3 63.26 17.61 -45.73
C PRO A 3 61.82 17.56 -46.26
N MET A 4 61.37 16.35 -46.63
CA MET A 4 59.98 16.05 -46.99
C MET A 4 59.11 15.99 -45.74
N ARG A 5 57.98 16.70 -45.78
CA ARG A 5 56.91 16.71 -44.79
C ARG A 5 56.14 15.38 -44.83
N LEU A 6 56.02 14.69 -43.70
CA LEU A 6 55.00 13.67 -43.47
C LEU A 6 53.78 14.35 -42.82
N THR A 7 52.68 14.43 -43.56
CA THR A 7 51.35 14.80 -43.08
C THR A 7 50.76 13.63 -42.30
N ALA A 8 50.64 13.79 -40.98
CA ALA A 8 49.86 12.88 -40.13
C ALA A 8 48.37 13.26 -40.21
N LEU A 9 47.55 12.32 -40.67
CA LEU A 9 46.09 12.41 -40.70
C LEU A 9 45.56 12.15 -39.28
N MET A 10 45.24 13.20 -38.53
CA MET A 10 44.53 13.06 -37.25
C MET A 10 43.03 12.87 -37.51
N LEU A 11 42.53 11.67 -37.26
CA LEU A 11 41.10 11.39 -37.16
C LEU A 11 40.58 11.93 -35.81
N PRO A 12 39.58 12.83 -35.75
CA PRO A 12 39.01 13.25 -34.46
C PRO A 12 38.16 12.11 -33.91
N LEU A 13 38.58 11.57 -32.76
CA LEU A 13 37.76 10.71 -31.92
C LEU A 13 36.60 11.58 -31.37
N MET A 14 35.42 11.50 -31.99
CA MET A 14 34.21 12.14 -31.47
C MET A 14 33.81 11.44 -30.17
N LEU A 15 34.25 12.00 -29.03
CA LEU A 15 33.62 11.76 -27.74
C LEU A 15 32.18 12.26 -27.83
N ALA A 16 31.22 11.34 -27.99
CA ALA A 16 29.82 11.64 -27.78
C ALA A 16 29.62 11.94 -26.28
N CYS A 17 29.80 13.20 -25.89
CA CYS A 17 29.32 13.69 -24.60
C CYS A 17 27.81 13.47 -24.55
N ALA A 18 27.38 12.48 -23.77
CA ALA A 18 25.99 12.37 -23.37
C ALA A 18 25.63 13.67 -22.64
N ALA A 19 24.83 14.52 -23.29
CA ALA A 19 24.35 15.74 -22.67
C ALA A 19 23.60 15.37 -21.38
N PRO A 20 23.80 16.10 -20.27
CA PRO A 20 22.96 15.93 -19.11
C PRO A 20 21.52 16.19 -19.55
N VAL A 21 20.64 15.21 -19.32
CA VAL A 21 19.20 15.40 -19.50
C VAL A 21 18.80 16.52 -18.55
N HIS A 22 18.69 17.74 -19.08
CA HIS A 22 17.97 18.80 -18.40
C HIS A 22 16.56 18.27 -18.18
N ALA A 23 16.19 18.08 -16.91
CA ALA A 23 14.80 17.88 -16.54
C ALA A 23 14.04 19.09 -17.08
N SER A 24 13.38 18.92 -18.24
CA SER A 24 12.45 19.91 -18.74
C SER A 24 11.49 20.21 -17.60
N ALA A 25 11.36 21.49 -17.25
CA ALA A 25 10.34 21.99 -16.34
C ALA A 25 8.97 21.84 -17.01
N ASN A 26 8.54 20.59 -17.24
CA ASN A 26 7.15 20.30 -17.53
C ASN A 26 6.38 20.83 -16.32
N ALA A 27 5.41 21.72 -16.57
CA ALA A 27 4.47 22.11 -15.53
C ALA A 27 3.89 20.82 -14.92
N GLY A 28 3.97 20.69 -13.60
CA GLY A 28 3.35 19.57 -12.90
C GLY A 28 1.84 19.55 -13.13
N PRO A 29 1.14 18.46 -12.78
CA PRO A 29 -0.30 18.40 -12.95
C PRO A 29 -1.01 19.57 -12.25
N ALA A 30 -1.99 20.16 -12.92
CA ALA A 30 -2.65 21.38 -12.42
C ALA A 30 -3.28 21.15 -11.03
N GLY A 31 -3.00 22.07 -10.10
CA GLY A 31 -3.50 22.01 -8.72
C GLY A 31 -2.84 20.95 -7.83
N PHE A 32 -1.90 20.14 -8.34
CA PHE A 32 -1.22 19.11 -7.56
C PHE A 32 -0.32 19.71 -6.47
N ASP A 33 0.39 20.78 -6.78
CA ASP A 33 1.26 21.48 -5.81
C ASP A 33 0.49 21.93 -4.55
N GLN A 34 -0.75 22.41 -4.71
CA GLN A 34 -1.59 22.84 -3.60
C GLN A 34 -2.05 21.67 -2.73
N PHE A 35 -2.37 20.53 -3.37
CA PHE A 35 -2.68 19.29 -2.65
C PHE A 35 -1.47 18.80 -1.86
N VAL A 36 -0.27 18.76 -2.46
CA VAL A 36 0.97 18.35 -1.76
C VAL A 36 1.24 19.28 -0.58
N ALA A 37 1.12 20.61 -0.76
CA ALA A 37 1.33 21.57 0.32
C ALA A 37 0.35 21.37 1.48
N ALA A 38 -0.94 21.11 1.20
CA ALA A 38 -1.94 20.81 2.22
C ALA A 38 -1.62 19.51 2.97
N GLU A 39 -1.22 18.46 2.26
CA GLU A 39 -0.84 17.18 2.87
C GLU A 39 0.41 17.29 3.73
N MET A 40 1.40 18.08 3.29
CA MET A 40 2.62 18.36 4.07
C MET A 40 2.30 19.13 5.34
N ALA A 41 1.46 20.17 5.26
CA ALA A 41 1.05 20.94 6.43
C ALA A 41 0.28 20.08 7.44
N ALA A 42 -0.73 19.32 6.97
CA ALA A 42 -1.57 18.48 7.83
C ALA A 42 -0.78 17.40 8.56
N ARG A 43 0.25 16.83 7.93
CA ARG A 43 1.07 15.74 8.48
C ARG A 43 2.45 16.18 8.98
N LYS A 44 2.70 17.49 9.02
CA LYS A 44 3.99 18.10 9.43
C LYS A 44 5.19 17.48 8.68
N ILE A 45 5.02 17.18 7.39
CA ILE A 45 6.07 16.59 6.56
C ILE A 45 7.10 17.66 6.23
N PRO A 46 8.38 17.51 6.63
CA PRO A 46 9.41 18.53 6.40
C PRO A 46 9.77 18.70 4.93
N GLY A 47 10.03 17.57 4.27
CA GLY A 47 10.35 17.55 2.87
C GLY A 47 10.01 16.21 2.23
N LEU A 48 9.61 16.29 0.97
CA LEU A 48 9.38 15.12 0.14
C LEU A 48 9.75 15.40 -1.30
N SER A 49 10.00 14.34 -2.05
CA SER A 49 10.10 14.35 -3.49
C SER A 49 9.06 13.42 -4.07
N ILE A 50 8.48 13.81 -5.20
CA ILE A 50 7.52 13.01 -5.93
C ILE A 50 7.72 13.20 -7.43
N GLY A 51 7.50 12.14 -8.20
CA GLY A 51 7.51 12.20 -9.64
C GLY A 51 6.72 11.08 -10.30
N TYR A 52 6.55 11.21 -11.61
CA TYR A 52 6.03 10.15 -12.46
C TYR A 52 6.81 10.04 -13.76
N SER A 53 6.77 8.85 -14.35
CA SER A 53 7.14 8.61 -15.74
C SER A 53 5.94 7.97 -16.44
N MET A 54 5.49 8.54 -17.56
CA MET A 54 4.36 8.05 -18.33
C MET A 54 4.61 8.31 -19.81
N ASP A 55 4.51 7.27 -20.64
CA ASP A 55 4.72 7.34 -22.09
C ASP A 55 6.00 8.10 -22.50
N GLY A 56 7.09 7.85 -21.78
CA GLY A 56 8.40 8.47 -22.02
C GLY A 56 8.55 9.91 -21.50
N LYS A 57 7.49 10.53 -21.00
CA LYS A 57 7.55 11.82 -20.31
C LYS A 57 7.84 11.59 -18.83
N THR A 58 8.76 12.39 -18.29
CA THR A 58 9.11 12.34 -16.86
C THR A 58 8.93 13.71 -16.24
N TRP A 59 8.34 13.73 -15.05
CA TRP A 59 8.25 14.90 -14.19
C TRP A 59 8.61 14.48 -12.76
N ALA A 60 9.39 15.30 -12.07
CA ALA A 60 9.67 15.10 -10.66
C ALA A 60 9.95 16.44 -9.98
N ARG A 61 9.59 16.56 -8.71
CA ARG A 61 9.76 17.77 -7.93
C ARG A 61 10.01 17.45 -6.45
N GLY A 62 10.79 18.31 -5.80
CA GLY A 62 10.92 18.35 -4.34
C GLY A 62 10.07 19.46 -3.74
N TYR A 63 9.56 19.22 -2.54
CA TYR A 63 8.73 20.12 -1.76
C TYR A 63 9.29 20.21 -0.33
N GLY A 64 9.27 21.41 0.25
CA GLY A 64 9.81 21.67 1.59
C GLY A 64 11.33 21.53 1.66
N TYR A 65 11.83 20.97 2.75
CA TYR A 65 13.25 20.98 3.10
C TYR A 65 13.85 19.57 3.20
N ALA A 66 14.99 19.37 2.55
CA ALA A 66 15.85 18.22 2.77
C ALA A 66 16.54 18.29 4.15
N ASP A 67 16.76 19.49 4.66
CA ASP A 67 17.32 19.81 5.98
C ASP A 67 16.65 21.11 6.47
N ILE A 68 15.84 21.02 7.53
CA ILE A 68 15.08 22.13 8.09
C ILE A 68 15.99 23.13 8.77
N GLU A 69 16.97 22.64 9.55
CA GLU A 69 17.88 23.45 10.36
C GLU A 69 18.68 24.41 9.47
N ASN A 70 19.13 23.91 8.32
CA ASN A 70 19.91 24.65 7.34
C ASN A 70 19.07 25.22 6.19
N LYS A 71 17.73 25.05 6.23
CA LYS A 71 16.79 25.46 5.18
C LYS A 71 17.20 24.99 3.78
N THR A 72 17.79 23.80 3.68
CA THR A 72 18.19 23.23 2.39
C THR A 72 16.94 22.70 1.69
N PRO A 73 16.61 23.16 0.48
CA PRO A 73 15.40 22.72 -0.21
C PRO A 73 15.47 21.24 -0.58
N ALA A 74 14.34 20.55 -0.46
CA ALA A 74 14.18 19.24 -1.09
C ALA A 74 14.07 19.43 -2.61
N THR A 75 14.67 18.52 -3.38
CA THR A 75 14.65 18.55 -4.85
C THR A 75 14.39 17.15 -5.39
N ALA A 76 14.05 17.03 -6.68
CA ALA A 76 13.93 15.71 -7.33
C ALA A 76 15.21 14.85 -7.25
N LEU A 77 16.35 15.47 -6.95
CA LEU A 77 17.66 14.83 -6.81
C LEU A 77 18.05 14.55 -5.34
N SER A 78 17.17 14.87 -4.38
CA SER A 78 17.38 14.56 -2.97
C SER A 78 17.45 13.04 -2.76
N SER A 79 18.42 12.59 -1.97
CA SER A 79 18.72 11.18 -1.72
C SER A 79 18.08 10.71 -0.41
N TYR A 80 17.09 9.83 -0.52
CA TYR A 80 16.32 9.27 0.59
C TYR A 80 16.73 7.81 0.82
N ARG A 81 16.58 7.30 2.04
CA ARG A 81 16.57 5.85 2.27
C ARG A 81 15.38 5.26 1.52
N MET A 82 15.58 4.12 0.87
CA MET A 82 14.51 3.43 0.13
C MET A 82 13.66 2.55 1.01
N ALA A 83 14.18 2.14 2.18
CA ALA A 83 13.55 1.12 3.00
C ALA A 83 13.12 -0.07 2.09
N SER A 84 11.94 -0.63 2.31
CA SER A 84 11.49 -1.83 1.60
C SER A 84 11.33 -1.72 0.08
N VAL A 85 11.38 -0.53 -0.53
CA VAL A 85 11.51 -0.40 -1.99
C VAL A 85 12.82 -1.02 -2.52
N THR A 86 13.79 -1.29 -1.65
CA THR A 86 14.98 -2.10 -1.96
C THR A 86 14.63 -3.53 -2.40
N LYS A 87 13.58 -4.15 -1.82
CA LYS A 87 13.22 -5.56 -2.06
C LYS A 87 12.93 -5.88 -3.52
N PRO A 88 12.09 -5.11 -4.24
CA PRO A 88 11.89 -5.38 -5.66
C PRO A 88 13.16 -5.27 -6.49
N MET A 89 14.14 -4.43 -6.10
CA MET A 89 15.43 -4.37 -6.77
C MET A 89 16.22 -5.66 -6.55
N THR A 90 16.28 -6.15 -5.32
CA THR A 90 16.89 -7.44 -4.96
C THR A 90 16.23 -8.60 -5.72
N ALA A 91 14.90 -8.63 -5.77
CA ALA A 91 14.15 -9.65 -6.49
C ALA A 91 14.49 -9.65 -7.99
N ALA A 92 14.63 -8.48 -8.60
CA ALA A 92 15.03 -8.37 -10.00
C ALA A 92 16.45 -8.91 -10.24
N ALA A 93 17.40 -8.67 -9.33
CA ALA A 93 18.75 -9.24 -9.42
C ALA A 93 18.74 -10.77 -9.31
N VAL A 94 17.97 -11.33 -8.36
CA VAL A 94 17.81 -12.79 -8.21
C VAL A 94 17.23 -13.41 -9.47
N LEU A 95 16.18 -12.82 -10.05
CA LEU A 95 15.57 -13.32 -11.28
C LEU A 95 16.52 -13.21 -12.49
N ARG A 96 17.32 -12.15 -12.59
CA ARG A 96 18.37 -12.05 -13.63
C ARG A 96 19.43 -13.14 -13.48
N LEU A 97 19.83 -13.47 -12.26
CA LEU A 97 20.77 -14.57 -12.02
C LEU A 97 20.16 -15.92 -12.40
N ALA A 98 18.85 -16.10 -12.19
CA ALA A 98 18.12 -17.28 -12.65
C ALA A 98 18.06 -17.39 -14.17
N GLU A 99 17.79 -16.29 -14.89
CA GLU A 99 17.86 -16.27 -16.37
C GLU A 99 19.25 -16.61 -16.90
N GLN A 100 20.30 -16.26 -16.15
CA GLN A 100 21.69 -16.55 -16.49
C GLN A 100 22.13 -17.97 -16.10
N GLY A 101 21.27 -18.77 -15.45
CA GLY A 101 21.61 -20.10 -14.93
C GLY A 101 22.62 -20.07 -13.78
N LYS A 102 22.87 -18.91 -13.15
CA LYS A 102 23.80 -18.75 -12.02
C LYS A 102 23.15 -19.01 -10.67
N LEU A 103 21.82 -18.90 -10.62
CA LEU A 103 21.02 -19.13 -9.42
C LEU A 103 19.78 -19.95 -9.79
N ASP A 104 19.51 -21.03 -9.07
CA ASP A 104 18.29 -21.81 -9.20
C ASP A 104 17.29 -21.34 -8.14
N LEU A 105 16.09 -20.96 -8.60
CA LEU A 105 15.03 -20.48 -7.72
C LEU A 105 14.52 -21.58 -6.78
N ASP A 106 14.60 -22.84 -7.18
CA ASP A 106 14.09 -23.97 -6.42
C ASP A 106 15.18 -24.68 -5.60
N ALA A 107 16.42 -24.22 -5.68
CA ALA A 107 17.51 -24.72 -4.84
C ALA A 107 17.33 -24.33 -3.36
N GLU A 108 17.80 -25.22 -2.48
CA GLU A 108 17.96 -24.95 -1.06
C GLU A 108 18.90 -23.74 -0.86
N ILE A 109 18.52 -22.80 0.01
CA ILE A 109 19.24 -21.55 0.20
C ILE A 109 20.71 -21.73 0.63
N GLN A 110 21.01 -22.83 1.32
CA GLN A 110 22.36 -23.24 1.74
C GLN A 110 23.30 -23.52 0.55
N SER A 111 22.76 -23.77 -0.65
CA SER A 111 23.56 -23.91 -1.88
C SER A 111 24.32 -22.62 -2.21
N TYR A 112 23.77 -21.47 -1.82
CA TYR A 112 24.39 -20.15 -2.01
C TYR A 112 24.90 -19.54 -0.69
N VAL A 113 24.29 -19.91 0.44
CA VAL A 113 24.63 -19.38 1.77
C VAL A 113 24.97 -20.54 2.71
N PRO A 114 26.10 -21.26 2.51
CA PRO A 114 26.41 -22.49 3.24
C PRO A 114 26.60 -22.31 4.75
N TYR A 115 26.78 -21.06 5.21
CA TYR A 115 26.89 -20.70 6.61
C TYR A 115 25.54 -20.39 7.28
N PHE A 116 24.45 -20.31 6.52
CA PHE A 116 23.11 -20.24 7.10
C PHE A 116 22.73 -21.65 7.59
N PRO A 117 22.41 -21.85 8.88
CA PRO A 117 22.21 -23.19 9.42
C PRO A 117 21.01 -23.87 8.77
N ARG A 118 21.11 -25.19 8.58
CA ARG A 118 19.98 -26.01 8.14
C ARG A 118 18.84 -25.91 9.14
N LYS A 119 17.61 -25.84 8.62
CA LYS A 119 16.38 -25.71 9.40
C LYS A 119 15.61 -27.03 9.39
N ALA A 120 14.52 -27.09 10.16
CA ALA A 120 13.62 -28.24 10.20
C ALA A 120 12.97 -28.57 8.83
N SER A 121 13.02 -27.65 7.87
CA SER A 121 12.54 -27.86 6.50
C SER A 121 13.40 -27.08 5.51
N VAL A 122 13.48 -27.58 4.28
CA VAL A 122 14.22 -26.94 3.18
C VAL A 122 13.55 -25.62 2.82
N VAL A 123 14.33 -24.53 2.84
CA VAL A 123 13.92 -23.19 2.41
C VAL A 123 14.52 -22.90 1.05
N THR A 124 13.70 -22.60 0.05
CA THR A 124 14.17 -22.28 -1.30
C THR A 124 14.26 -20.78 -1.56
N VAL A 125 15.04 -20.38 -2.56
CA VAL A 125 15.14 -18.99 -3.01
C VAL A 125 13.76 -18.45 -3.41
N ARG A 126 12.97 -19.22 -4.18
CA ARG A 126 11.62 -18.87 -4.63
C ARG A 126 10.70 -18.54 -3.47
N GLN A 127 10.73 -19.35 -2.42
CA GLN A 127 9.91 -19.12 -1.23
C GLN A 127 10.31 -17.83 -0.51
N LEU A 128 11.61 -17.48 -0.46
CA LEU A 128 12.07 -16.24 0.15
C LEU A 128 11.60 -15.00 -0.64
N LEU A 129 11.63 -15.05 -1.97
CA LEU A 129 11.14 -13.97 -2.85
C LEU A 129 9.66 -13.62 -2.58
N GLY A 130 8.84 -14.63 -2.28
CA GLY A 130 7.42 -14.49 -1.97
C GLY A 130 7.06 -14.39 -0.50
N HIS A 131 8.03 -14.22 0.41
CA HIS A 131 7.77 -14.21 1.87
C HIS A 131 7.08 -15.50 2.39
N LEU A 132 7.40 -16.63 1.78
CA LEU A 132 6.88 -17.97 2.10
C LEU A 132 7.97 -18.89 2.67
N GLY A 133 9.17 -18.39 2.95
CA GLY A 133 10.28 -19.22 3.44
C GLY A 133 10.19 -19.68 4.91
N GLY A 134 9.14 -19.30 5.65
CA GLY A 134 9.00 -19.60 7.08
C GLY A 134 9.95 -18.82 8.00
N ILE A 135 10.78 -17.93 7.44
CA ILE A 135 11.68 -17.04 8.19
C ILE A 135 10.85 -16.00 8.97
N ASP A 136 11.15 -15.84 10.26
CA ASP A 136 10.46 -14.86 11.10
C ASP A 136 10.82 -13.41 10.70
N ALA A 137 10.06 -12.46 11.25
CA ALA A 137 10.41 -11.05 11.28
C ALA A 137 11.22 -10.73 12.56
N TYR A 138 11.35 -9.45 12.87
CA TYR A 138 11.97 -8.98 14.12
C TYR A 138 11.24 -9.56 15.34
N ARG A 139 11.97 -10.23 16.25
CA ARG A 139 11.48 -10.72 17.54
C ARG A 139 11.42 -9.61 18.58
N ASN A 140 12.34 -8.64 18.50
CA ASN A 140 12.38 -7.44 19.30
C ASN A 140 12.63 -6.24 18.38
N SER A 141 11.55 -5.70 17.80
CA SER A 141 11.62 -4.55 16.90
C SER A 141 12.29 -3.33 17.52
N ALA A 142 12.15 -3.11 18.84
CA ALA A 142 12.76 -1.98 19.54
C ALA A 142 14.30 -2.05 19.58
N LEU A 143 14.87 -3.26 19.42
CA LEU A 143 16.31 -3.47 19.31
C LEU A 143 16.73 -3.62 17.85
N GLU A 144 16.14 -4.59 17.15
CA GLU A 144 16.62 -5.04 15.83
C GLU A 144 16.38 -4.02 14.73
N GLN A 145 15.40 -3.11 14.90
CA GLN A 145 15.20 -2.02 13.95
C GLN A 145 16.13 -0.82 14.18
N HIS A 146 16.86 -0.79 15.32
CA HIS A 146 17.57 0.37 15.85
C HIS A 146 19.07 0.14 16.07
N PHE A 147 19.67 -0.82 15.35
CA PHE A 147 21.11 -1.04 15.40
C PHE A 147 21.90 0.23 15.01
N LYS A 148 22.98 0.50 15.75
CA LYS A 148 23.88 1.66 15.53
C LYS A 148 25.25 1.25 14.99
N GLN A 149 25.54 -0.05 15.06
CA GLN A 149 26.80 -0.63 14.59
C GLN A 149 26.66 -1.06 13.14
N HIS A 150 27.71 -0.81 12.37
CA HIS A 150 27.85 -1.34 11.03
C HIS A 150 27.93 -2.87 11.06
N MET A 151 27.29 -3.53 10.10
CA MET A 151 27.30 -4.97 9.93
C MET A 151 27.65 -5.34 8.49
N ASP A 152 28.57 -6.27 8.31
CA ASP A 152 28.72 -6.96 7.02
C ASP A 152 27.53 -7.92 6.76
N THR A 153 27.53 -8.55 5.58
CA THR A 153 26.50 -9.54 5.20
C THR A 153 26.37 -10.65 6.25
N ARG A 154 27.47 -11.24 6.70
CA ARG A 154 27.46 -12.39 7.61
C ARG A 154 26.96 -11.99 9.00
N GLN A 155 27.38 -10.84 9.50
CA GLN A 155 26.90 -10.25 10.75
C GLN A 155 25.40 -9.95 10.67
N SER A 156 24.93 -9.42 9.54
CA SER A 156 23.50 -9.18 9.30
C SER A 156 22.68 -10.47 9.28
N ILE A 157 23.20 -11.55 8.69
CA ILE A 157 22.56 -12.88 8.74
C ILE A 157 22.61 -13.47 10.15
N ALA A 158 23.68 -13.25 10.90
CA ALA A 158 23.86 -13.80 12.25
C ALA A 158 22.73 -13.38 13.21
N VAL A 159 22.19 -12.16 13.05
CA VAL A 159 21.07 -11.60 13.86
C VAL A 159 19.89 -12.57 13.96
N PHE A 160 19.52 -13.24 12.86
CA PHE A 160 18.35 -14.12 12.79
C PHE A 160 18.71 -15.57 12.45
N SER A 161 19.98 -15.87 12.18
CA SER A 161 20.41 -17.19 11.72
C SER A 161 19.99 -18.33 12.64
N GLN A 162 19.86 -18.09 13.94
CA GLN A 162 19.48 -19.08 14.95
C GLN A 162 17.97 -19.14 15.21
N PHE A 163 17.16 -18.32 14.53
CA PHE A 163 15.71 -18.36 14.71
C PHE A 163 15.14 -19.61 14.02
N ASP A 164 14.25 -20.31 14.71
CA ASP A 164 13.48 -21.39 14.10
C ASP A 164 12.51 -20.85 13.05
N LEU A 165 12.10 -21.72 12.13
CA LEU A 165 11.04 -21.39 11.19
C LEU A 165 9.72 -21.26 11.96
N ILE A 166 8.96 -20.21 11.69
CA ILE A 166 7.64 -20.00 12.32
C ILE A 166 6.52 -20.81 11.65
N ALA A 167 6.82 -21.40 10.50
CA ALA A 167 5.95 -22.27 9.73
C ALA A 167 6.78 -23.08 8.73
N ALA A 168 6.26 -24.23 8.29
CA ALA A 168 6.84 -24.93 7.16
C ALA A 168 6.86 -24.00 5.92
N PRO A 169 7.93 -24.00 5.11
CA PRO A 169 8.00 -23.17 3.91
C PRO A 169 6.83 -23.44 2.97
N GLY A 170 6.23 -22.37 2.43
CA GLY A 170 4.99 -22.38 1.67
C GLY A 170 3.71 -22.35 2.52
N ALA A 171 3.72 -22.78 3.79
CA ALA A 171 2.48 -22.92 4.55
C ALA A 171 1.86 -21.58 5.00
N ARG A 172 2.68 -20.55 5.22
CA ARG A 172 2.24 -19.25 5.76
C ARG A 172 2.99 -18.10 5.12
N TYR A 173 2.26 -17.07 4.70
CA TYR A 173 2.83 -15.78 4.32
C TYR A 173 3.34 -15.03 5.56
N ARG A 174 4.59 -14.62 5.52
CA ARG A 174 5.22 -13.78 6.56
C ARG A 174 6.15 -12.78 5.90
N TYR A 175 5.68 -11.55 5.76
CA TYR A 175 6.53 -10.43 5.36
C TYR A 175 7.74 -10.30 6.30
N THR A 176 8.96 -10.37 5.76
CA THR A 176 10.19 -10.29 6.55
C THR A 176 11.33 -9.66 5.77
N SER A 177 12.09 -8.80 6.46
CA SER A 177 13.34 -8.26 5.91
C SER A 177 14.48 -9.27 5.97
N TYR A 178 14.46 -10.19 6.93
CA TYR A 178 15.51 -11.21 7.08
C TYR A 178 15.54 -12.19 5.91
N GLY A 179 14.37 -12.59 5.39
CA GLY A 179 14.31 -13.40 4.18
C GLY A 179 14.97 -12.74 2.97
N TYR A 180 14.85 -11.41 2.84
CA TYR A 180 15.47 -10.65 1.75
C TYR A 180 16.97 -10.40 1.98
N ASN A 181 17.43 -10.25 3.21
CA ASN A 181 18.87 -10.26 3.49
C ASN A 181 19.49 -11.60 3.08
N LEU A 182 18.79 -12.71 3.30
CA LEU A 182 19.25 -14.02 2.89
C LEU A 182 19.33 -14.15 1.35
N LEU A 183 18.39 -13.55 0.62
CA LEU A 183 18.49 -13.39 -0.84
C LEU A 183 19.70 -12.53 -1.25
N GLY A 184 19.99 -11.45 -0.51
CA GLY A 184 21.19 -10.64 -0.70
C GLY A 184 22.47 -11.45 -0.54
N ALA A 185 22.57 -12.26 0.53
CA ALA A 185 23.68 -13.18 0.74
C ALA A 185 23.77 -14.26 -0.35
N ALA A 186 22.63 -14.72 -0.88
CA ALA A 186 22.61 -15.67 -1.98
C ALA A 186 23.13 -15.06 -3.30
N ILE A 187 22.86 -13.77 -3.55
CA ILE A 187 23.47 -13.04 -4.67
C ILE A 187 25.00 -13.05 -4.54
N GLU A 188 25.53 -12.75 -3.35
CA GLU A 188 26.99 -12.77 -3.12
C GLU A 188 27.55 -14.18 -3.35
N GLY A 189 26.90 -15.21 -2.79
CA GLY A 189 27.30 -16.61 -2.97
C GLY A 189 27.27 -17.10 -4.42
N ALA A 190 26.28 -16.69 -5.20
CA ALA A 190 26.12 -17.08 -6.60
C ALA A 190 27.10 -16.36 -7.56
N THR A 191 27.66 -15.22 -7.14
CA THR A 191 28.39 -14.33 -8.04
C THR A 191 29.84 -14.09 -7.64
N GLY A 192 30.16 -14.23 -6.35
CA GLY A 192 31.44 -13.82 -5.75
C GLY A 192 31.58 -12.31 -5.56
N ASP A 193 30.59 -11.51 -5.98
CA ASP A 193 30.57 -10.06 -5.82
C ASP A 193 30.02 -9.68 -4.44
N SER A 194 30.36 -8.49 -3.93
CA SER A 194 29.54 -7.90 -2.87
C SER A 194 28.14 -7.56 -3.42
N TYR A 195 27.13 -7.56 -2.54
CA TYR A 195 25.76 -7.26 -2.94
C TYR A 195 25.67 -5.89 -3.65
N GLY A 196 26.31 -4.86 -3.11
CA GLY A 196 26.30 -3.51 -3.70
C GLY A 196 26.91 -3.46 -5.10
N GLU A 197 28.04 -4.14 -5.32
CA GLU A 197 28.69 -4.21 -6.64
C GLU A 197 27.85 -4.97 -7.66
N HIS A 198 27.25 -6.09 -7.24
CA HIS A 198 26.36 -6.85 -8.12
C HIS A 198 25.14 -6.02 -8.52
N MET A 199 24.50 -5.35 -7.56
CA MET A 199 23.35 -4.50 -7.80
C MET A 199 23.68 -3.34 -8.75
N GLN A 200 24.84 -2.71 -8.58
CA GLN A 200 25.32 -1.66 -9.49
C GLN A 200 25.47 -2.18 -10.92
N ARG A 201 26.04 -3.38 -11.10
CA ARG A 201 26.29 -3.96 -12.43
C ARG A 201 25.04 -4.53 -13.09
N SER A 202 24.18 -5.16 -12.31
CA SER A 202 23.09 -5.99 -12.81
C SER A 202 21.75 -5.25 -12.89
N VAL A 203 21.54 -4.24 -12.03
CA VAL A 203 20.25 -3.54 -11.90
C VAL A 203 20.40 -2.03 -12.07
N TRP A 204 21.16 -1.36 -11.19
CA TRP A 204 21.19 0.10 -11.13
C TRP A 204 21.87 0.72 -12.35
N GLY A 205 23.06 0.24 -12.72
CA GLY A 205 23.82 0.71 -13.88
C GLY A 205 23.07 0.55 -15.21
N PRO A 206 22.56 -0.64 -15.56
CA PRO A 206 21.80 -0.86 -16.79
C PRO A 206 20.54 0.02 -16.92
N LEU A 207 19.94 0.42 -15.80
CA LEU A 207 18.77 1.30 -15.77
C LEU A 207 19.13 2.79 -15.64
N GLY A 208 20.43 3.13 -15.58
CA GLY A 208 20.91 4.50 -15.42
C GLY A 208 20.57 5.12 -14.07
N MET A 209 20.46 4.30 -13.02
CA MET A 209 20.18 4.73 -11.65
C MET A 209 21.46 5.20 -10.94
N VAL A 210 22.04 6.30 -11.44
CA VAL A 210 23.39 6.74 -11.07
C VAL A 210 23.53 7.30 -9.66
N ASP A 211 22.41 7.63 -9.00
CA ASP A 211 22.42 8.13 -7.63
C ASP A 211 22.17 7.02 -6.59
N THR A 212 21.72 5.85 -7.04
CA THR A 212 21.37 4.71 -6.20
C THR A 212 22.62 3.99 -5.68
N ARG A 213 22.60 3.65 -4.40
CA ARG A 213 23.71 2.98 -3.69
C ARG A 213 23.25 2.36 -2.38
N LEU A 214 24.09 1.52 -1.76
CA LEU A 214 23.93 1.16 -0.36
C LEU A 214 24.12 2.40 0.53
N ASP A 215 23.29 2.54 1.57
CA ASP A 215 23.46 3.58 2.58
C ASP A 215 24.70 3.26 3.43
N ASP A 216 25.55 4.25 3.58
CA ASP A 216 26.66 4.24 4.52
C ASP A 216 26.58 5.56 5.30
N PRO A 217 26.36 5.52 6.63
CA PRO A 217 26.23 6.74 7.42
C PRO A 217 27.49 7.61 7.41
N LEU A 218 28.67 7.02 7.22
CA LEU A 218 29.97 7.71 7.23
C LEU A 218 30.40 8.22 5.85
N ALA A 219 29.86 7.66 4.77
CA ALA A 219 30.16 8.09 3.42
C ALA A 219 29.66 9.52 3.11
N LEU A 220 30.34 10.22 2.22
CA LEU A 220 29.85 11.46 1.63
C LEU A 220 28.83 11.14 0.52
N ILE A 221 27.55 11.29 0.83
CA ILE A 221 26.46 11.09 -0.14
C ILE A 221 25.91 12.45 -0.58
N PRO A 222 26.06 12.85 -1.85
CA PRO A 222 25.49 14.09 -2.36
C PRO A 222 23.98 14.16 -2.12
N ARG A 223 23.50 15.33 -1.68
CA ARG A 223 22.07 15.62 -1.50
C ARG A 223 21.35 14.65 -0.55
N ARG A 224 22.10 14.02 0.38
CA ARG A 224 21.53 13.24 1.48
C ARG A 224 20.55 14.12 2.27
N VAL A 225 19.32 13.65 2.43
CA VAL A 225 18.34 14.32 3.29
C VAL A 225 18.61 14.05 4.76
N ARG A 226 18.23 14.97 5.64
CA ARG A 226 18.08 14.73 7.08
C ARG A 226 16.73 14.08 7.35
N GLY A 227 16.74 13.08 8.23
CA GLY A 227 15.54 12.38 8.66
C GLY A 227 14.89 12.97 9.88
N TYR A 228 13.56 12.96 9.90
CA TYR A 228 12.73 13.48 10.98
C TYR A 228 11.71 12.45 11.45
N GLN A 229 11.14 12.72 12.63
CA GLN A 229 10.08 11.94 13.24
C GLN A 229 9.11 12.83 14.00
N LEU A 230 7.88 12.37 14.16
CA LEU A 230 6.95 12.96 15.11
C LEU A 230 7.04 12.18 16.43
N GLN A 231 7.40 12.87 17.50
CA GLN A 231 7.38 12.37 18.87
C GLN A 231 6.47 13.29 19.67
N ASP A 232 5.39 12.75 20.23
CA ASP A 232 4.38 13.53 20.98
C ASP A 232 3.80 14.69 20.15
N GLY A 233 3.58 14.45 18.85
CA GLY A 233 3.12 15.46 17.88
C GLY A 233 4.14 16.55 17.55
N GLN A 234 5.33 16.53 18.16
CA GLN A 234 6.44 17.46 17.91
C GLN A 234 7.40 16.87 16.88
N LEU A 235 7.82 17.69 15.94
CA LEU A 235 8.84 17.30 14.96
C LEU A 235 10.21 17.26 15.62
N ARG A 236 10.92 16.15 15.46
CA ARG A 236 12.29 15.95 15.97
C ARG A 236 13.15 15.27 14.93
N HIS A 237 14.46 15.29 15.12
CA HIS A 237 15.36 14.43 14.36
C HIS A 237 14.98 12.96 14.55
N ALA A 238 15.05 12.19 13.47
CA ALA A 238 15.00 10.75 13.54
C ALA A 238 16.22 10.22 14.31
N GLU A 239 16.05 9.09 14.99
CA GLU A 239 17.16 8.41 15.64
C GLU A 239 18.25 8.04 14.62
N PHE A 240 19.51 8.17 15.03
CA PHE A 240 20.62 7.59 14.29
C PHE A 240 20.54 6.05 14.32
N ILE A 241 20.40 5.46 13.13
CA ILE A 241 20.46 4.01 12.92
C ILE A 241 21.41 3.70 11.75
N ASP A 242 22.14 2.60 11.87
CA ASP A 242 22.88 1.98 10.78
C ASP A 242 22.02 0.89 10.14
N ILE A 243 21.82 0.98 8.84
CA ILE A 243 20.87 0.15 8.10
C ILE A 243 21.53 -1.00 7.34
N SER A 244 22.84 -1.19 7.53
CA SER A 244 23.61 -2.33 6.99
C SER A 244 23.05 -3.67 7.43
N SER A 245 22.49 -3.76 8.65
CA SER A 245 21.74 -4.92 9.16
C SER A 245 20.57 -5.38 8.28
N ARG A 246 20.12 -4.56 7.32
CA ARG A 246 19.06 -4.87 6.36
C ARG A 246 19.43 -4.52 4.92
N PHE A 247 20.71 -4.67 4.57
CA PHE A 247 21.30 -4.25 3.29
C PHE A 247 20.44 -4.56 2.04
N ALA A 248 19.99 -5.80 1.86
CA ALA A 248 19.22 -6.23 0.68
C ALA A 248 17.69 -6.11 0.84
N ALA A 249 17.22 -5.78 2.04
CA ALA A 249 15.79 -5.63 2.34
C ALA A 249 15.36 -4.18 2.51
N GLY A 250 16.30 -3.28 2.80
CA GLY A 250 16.05 -1.88 3.07
C GLY A 250 17.26 -0.94 3.06
N GLY A 251 18.46 -1.45 2.80
CA GLY A 251 19.71 -0.73 3.03
C GLY A 251 20.18 0.18 1.90
N THR A 252 19.30 0.58 0.96
CA THR A 252 19.68 1.45 -0.16
C THR A 252 19.22 2.89 0.03
N ARG A 253 19.92 3.83 -0.61
CA ARG A 253 19.42 5.18 -0.89
C ARG A 253 19.26 5.38 -2.38
N ALA A 254 18.28 6.19 -2.77
CA ALA A 254 18.07 6.62 -4.15
C ALA A 254 17.35 7.98 -4.21
N THR A 255 17.22 8.50 -5.43
CA THR A 255 16.36 9.64 -5.77
C THR A 255 15.03 9.13 -6.33
N VAL A 256 14.00 9.97 -6.33
CA VAL A 256 12.72 9.61 -7.00
C VAL A 256 12.91 9.38 -8.50
N LEU A 257 13.87 10.07 -9.14
CA LEU A 257 14.19 9.84 -10.55
C LEU A 257 14.74 8.42 -10.79
N ASP A 258 15.60 7.94 -9.90
CA ASP A 258 16.11 6.56 -9.99
C ASP A 258 15.02 5.53 -9.68
N MET A 259 14.12 5.81 -8.74
CA MET A 259 12.94 4.97 -8.50
C MET A 259 12.05 4.87 -9.75
N LEU A 260 11.84 5.98 -10.48
CA LEU A 260 11.09 5.99 -11.73
C LEU A 260 11.80 5.17 -12.83
N ARG A 261 13.13 5.27 -12.93
CA ARG A 261 13.93 4.46 -13.85
C ARG A 261 13.81 2.97 -13.53
N PHE A 262 13.89 2.61 -12.25
CA PHE A 262 13.72 1.24 -11.79
C PHE A 262 12.34 0.69 -12.13
N GLY A 263 11.27 1.35 -11.66
CA GLY A 263 9.90 0.90 -11.88
C GLY A 263 9.54 0.83 -13.37
N GLY A 264 9.94 1.85 -14.15
CA GLY A 264 9.75 1.85 -15.60
C GLY A 264 10.58 0.78 -16.31
N GLY A 265 11.82 0.54 -15.88
CA GLY A 265 12.70 -0.49 -16.43
C GLY A 265 12.20 -1.91 -16.20
N VAL A 266 11.70 -2.19 -15.00
CA VAL A 266 11.13 -3.49 -14.64
C VAL A 266 9.78 -3.70 -15.32
N SER A 267 8.84 -2.75 -15.23
CA SER A 267 7.49 -2.92 -15.79
C SER A 267 7.43 -2.92 -17.33
N GLN A 268 8.46 -2.40 -18.01
CA GLN A 268 8.52 -2.31 -19.47
C GLN A 268 9.51 -3.31 -20.09
N GLY A 269 9.99 -4.30 -19.35
CA GLY A 269 10.83 -5.38 -19.90
C GLY A 269 12.24 -4.97 -20.32
N LYS A 270 12.82 -3.94 -19.69
CA LYS A 270 14.22 -3.55 -19.94
C LYS A 270 15.23 -4.39 -19.16
N LEU A 271 14.78 -5.07 -18.10
CA LEU A 271 15.64 -5.77 -17.16
C LEU A 271 15.42 -7.29 -17.12
N LEU A 272 14.21 -7.78 -17.36
CA LEU A 272 13.88 -9.20 -17.29
C LEU A 272 13.17 -9.61 -18.58
N SER A 273 13.29 -10.88 -18.96
CA SER A 273 12.49 -11.43 -20.05
C SER A 273 10.99 -11.39 -19.73
N PRO A 274 10.10 -11.43 -20.74
CA PRO A 274 8.66 -11.49 -20.52
C PRO A 274 8.22 -12.62 -19.57
N ALA A 275 8.85 -13.79 -19.66
CA ALA A 275 8.56 -14.93 -18.79
C ALA A 275 8.93 -14.66 -17.32
N SER A 276 10.12 -14.11 -17.06
CA SER A 276 10.55 -13.77 -15.70
C SER A 276 9.75 -12.61 -15.12
N MET A 277 9.33 -11.63 -15.93
CA MET A 277 8.43 -10.57 -15.46
C MET A 277 7.05 -11.13 -15.08
N ALA A 278 6.49 -12.01 -15.92
CA ALA A 278 5.21 -12.66 -15.60
C ALA A 278 5.32 -13.43 -14.28
N MET A 279 6.41 -14.17 -14.08
CA MET A 279 6.71 -14.86 -12.81
C MET A 279 6.88 -13.88 -11.65
N MET A 280 7.55 -12.74 -11.86
CA MET A 280 7.80 -11.73 -10.83
C MET A 280 6.49 -11.12 -10.31
N PHE A 281 5.53 -10.91 -11.19
CA PHE A 281 4.28 -10.23 -10.87
C PHE A 281 3.10 -11.15 -10.55
N GLU A 282 3.25 -12.46 -10.76
CA GLU A 282 2.23 -13.42 -10.34
C GLU A 282 2.15 -13.43 -8.81
N PRO A 283 0.97 -13.18 -8.20
CA PRO A 283 0.78 -13.33 -6.78
C PRO A 283 1.13 -14.74 -6.35
N MET A 284 2.08 -14.87 -5.43
CA MET A 284 2.45 -16.16 -4.88
C MET A 284 1.36 -16.67 -3.94
N THR A 285 1.29 -17.98 -3.80
CA THR A 285 0.24 -18.67 -3.05
C THR A 285 0.83 -19.48 -1.91
N THR A 286 0.10 -19.59 -0.81
CA THR A 286 0.44 -20.59 0.22
C THR A 286 0.30 -22.01 -0.35
N ALA A 287 0.87 -23.01 0.31
CA ALA A 287 0.57 -24.42 0.06
C ALA A 287 -0.92 -24.74 0.30
N GLY A 288 -1.58 -23.89 1.10
CA GLY A 288 -3.03 -23.81 1.28
C GLY A 288 -3.79 -23.37 0.03
N GLY A 289 -3.10 -22.79 -0.96
CA GLY A 289 -3.68 -22.26 -2.19
C GLY A 289 -4.07 -20.80 -2.09
N ASP A 290 -3.94 -20.15 -0.93
CA ASP A 290 -4.38 -18.76 -0.75
C ASP A 290 -3.40 -17.79 -1.39
N PHE A 291 -3.90 -16.84 -2.17
CA PHE A 291 -3.10 -15.71 -2.64
C PHE A 291 -2.61 -14.89 -1.46
N THR A 292 -1.32 -14.55 -1.51
CA THR A 292 -0.66 -13.71 -0.51
C THR A 292 -0.86 -12.22 -0.77
N GLY A 293 -1.31 -11.85 -1.99
CA GLY A 293 -1.26 -10.48 -2.47
C GLY A 293 0.16 -9.98 -2.77
N TYR A 294 1.16 -10.86 -2.77
CA TYR A 294 2.57 -10.51 -2.98
C TYR A 294 3.19 -11.40 -4.08
N GLY A 295 3.79 -10.77 -5.09
CA GLY A 295 4.64 -11.43 -6.09
C GLY A 295 6.09 -11.54 -5.61
N MET A 296 7.03 -11.72 -6.53
CA MET A 296 8.46 -11.74 -6.16
C MET A 296 8.96 -10.30 -5.99
N GLY A 297 8.84 -9.78 -4.78
CA GLY A 297 9.31 -8.43 -4.40
C GLY A 297 8.31 -7.31 -4.64
N TRP A 298 7.05 -7.61 -4.95
CA TRP A 298 6.02 -6.62 -5.23
C TRP A 298 4.71 -6.94 -4.53
N GLU A 299 4.06 -5.93 -3.97
CA GLU A 299 2.63 -6.02 -3.69
C GLU A 299 1.87 -6.06 -5.02
N THR A 300 0.84 -6.91 -5.07
CA THR A 300 -0.03 -7.13 -6.22
C THR A 300 -1.48 -6.85 -5.84
N GLY A 301 -2.33 -6.52 -6.81
CA GLY A 301 -3.74 -6.23 -6.53
C GLY A 301 -4.00 -4.86 -5.88
N VAL A 302 -3.05 -3.92 -6.00
CA VAL A 302 -3.14 -2.58 -5.42
C VAL A 302 -4.14 -1.65 -6.13
N THR A 303 -4.66 -2.08 -7.29
CA THR A 303 -5.65 -1.37 -8.10
C THR A 303 -6.84 -2.30 -8.41
N PRO A 304 -7.98 -2.21 -7.70
CA PRO A 304 -9.16 -3.03 -7.99
C PRO A 304 -9.60 -2.95 -9.46
N GLY A 305 -9.86 -4.11 -10.07
CA GLY A 305 -10.28 -4.23 -11.48
C GLY A 305 -9.16 -4.02 -12.49
N ARG A 306 -7.93 -3.84 -12.04
CA ARG A 306 -6.77 -3.51 -12.87
C ARG A 306 -5.50 -4.15 -12.34
N PHE A 307 -4.51 -4.29 -13.20
CA PHE A 307 -3.21 -4.82 -12.81
C PHE A 307 -2.21 -3.68 -12.52
N GLY A 308 -1.97 -3.45 -11.23
CA GLY A 308 -0.93 -2.58 -10.72
C GLY A 308 -0.06 -3.31 -9.72
N ILE A 309 1.19 -2.89 -9.61
CA ILE A 309 2.16 -3.38 -8.63
C ILE A 309 2.71 -2.21 -7.83
N ALA A 310 3.03 -2.44 -6.56
CA ALA A 310 3.64 -1.42 -5.72
C ALA A 310 4.58 -2.02 -4.68
N HIS A 311 5.37 -1.15 -4.05
CA HIS A 311 5.99 -1.45 -2.78
C HIS A 311 6.10 -0.15 -1.97
N ASP A 312 5.65 -0.16 -0.72
CA ASP A 312 5.89 0.92 0.23
C ASP A 312 7.24 0.72 0.96
N GLY A 313 7.73 1.76 1.63
CA GLY A 313 8.90 1.62 2.47
C GLY A 313 8.79 2.52 3.68
N ILE A 314 8.92 1.92 4.87
CA ILE A 314 8.94 2.66 6.13
C ILE A 314 10.16 2.20 6.92
N GLN A 315 10.91 3.18 7.41
CA GLN A 315 12.07 3.00 8.27
C GLN A 315 12.29 4.30 9.06
N PRO A 316 13.03 4.30 10.19
CA PRO A 316 13.50 5.57 10.74
C PRO A 316 14.13 6.45 9.66
N GLU A 317 13.89 7.75 9.76
CA GLU A 317 14.22 8.79 8.76
C GLU A 317 13.33 8.87 7.50
N THR A 318 12.56 7.84 7.11
CA THR A 318 11.93 7.88 5.76
C THR A 318 10.57 7.18 5.61
N SER A 319 9.83 7.63 4.61
CA SER A 319 8.70 6.92 4.01
C SER A 319 8.78 7.01 2.50
N THR A 320 8.62 5.89 1.81
CA THR A 320 8.69 5.81 0.34
C THR A 320 7.51 5.03 -0.23
N TYR A 321 7.24 5.24 -1.51
CA TYR A 321 6.28 4.44 -2.27
C TYR A 321 6.71 4.40 -3.73
N LEU A 322 6.73 3.21 -4.31
CA LEU A 322 6.90 3.00 -5.74
C LEU A 322 5.68 2.27 -6.27
N PHE A 323 5.03 2.85 -7.27
CA PHE A 323 3.87 2.29 -7.95
C PHE A 323 4.15 2.17 -9.44
N CYS A 324 3.84 1.01 -10.01
CA CYS A 324 3.87 0.80 -11.45
C CYS A 324 2.49 0.35 -11.94
N PHE A 325 2.06 0.96 -13.04
CA PHE A 325 0.84 0.62 -13.74
C PHE A 325 1.18 0.27 -15.20
N PRO A 326 1.52 -1.01 -15.48
CA PRO A 326 2.15 -1.42 -16.74
C PRO A 326 1.29 -1.13 -17.98
N SER A 327 -0.03 -1.29 -17.90
CA SER A 327 -0.94 -1.06 -19.03
C SER A 327 -1.02 0.40 -19.49
N ARG A 328 -0.48 1.34 -18.71
CA ARG A 328 -0.32 2.76 -19.07
C ARG A 328 1.13 3.21 -19.17
N LYS A 329 2.08 2.27 -19.09
CA LYS A 329 3.52 2.57 -18.99
C LYS A 329 3.81 3.64 -17.94
N LEU A 330 3.05 3.62 -16.84
CA LEU A 330 3.07 4.63 -15.81
C LEU A 330 3.85 4.12 -14.60
N THR A 331 4.76 4.93 -14.09
CA THR A 331 5.45 4.71 -12.82
C THR A 331 5.33 5.99 -12.01
N ILE A 332 5.01 5.86 -10.72
CA ILE A 332 4.93 6.97 -9.77
C ILE A 332 5.83 6.63 -8.58
N ALA A 333 6.64 7.59 -8.15
CA ALA A 333 7.55 7.43 -7.01
C ALA A 333 7.39 8.60 -6.03
N VAL A 334 7.36 8.28 -4.74
CA VAL A 334 7.32 9.25 -3.62
C VAL A 334 8.40 8.88 -2.62
N ALA A 335 9.12 9.86 -2.11
CA ALA A 335 10.05 9.70 -1.00
C ALA A 335 9.99 10.91 -0.06
N ALA A 336 9.77 10.68 1.23
CA ALA A 336 9.71 11.70 2.26
C ALA A 336 10.80 11.47 3.31
N ASN A 337 11.28 12.56 3.92
CA ASN A 337 12.25 12.53 5.01
C ASN A 337 11.60 12.55 6.41
N LEU A 338 10.33 12.14 6.48
CA LEU A 338 9.60 11.88 7.70
C LEU A 338 9.20 10.40 7.72
N GLN A 339 9.36 9.75 8.86
CA GLN A 339 8.90 8.36 9.05
C GLN A 339 7.37 8.29 9.13
N ARG A 340 6.80 7.20 8.61
CA ARG A 340 5.35 6.88 8.68
C ARG A 340 4.42 7.91 8.01
N VAL A 341 4.84 8.48 6.89
CA VAL A 341 3.99 9.29 6.01
C VAL A 341 3.09 8.38 5.19
N GLU A 342 1.81 8.75 5.07
CA GLU A 342 0.85 8.10 4.19
C GLU A 342 1.09 8.48 2.71
N THR A 343 2.15 7.90 2.13
CA THR A 343 2.61 8.22 0.77
C THR A 343 1.65 7.76 -0.33
N ARG A 344 0.81 6.75 -0.05
CA ARG A 344 -0.14 6.19 -1.02
C ARG A 344 -1.15 7.23 -1.52
N LEU A 345 -1.65 8.13 -0.66
CA LEU A 345 -2.60 9.17 -1.06
C LEU A 345 -2.02 10.12 -2.13
N LEU A 346 -0.73 10.46 -2.01
CA LEU A 346 -0.02 11.28 -3.00
C LEU A 346 0.02 10.57 -4.37
N VAL A 347 0.28 9.26 -4.36
CA VAL A 347 0.29 8.43 -5.58
C VAL A 347 -1.09 8.31 -6.19
N GLN A 348 -2.13 8.05 -5.38
CA GLN A 348 -3.51 7.95 -5.83
C GLN A 348 -3.95 9.24 -6.52
N ARG A 349 -3.74 10.38 -5.86
CA ARG A 349 -4.15 11.68 -6.41
C ARG A 349 -3.43 11.99 -7.73
N LEU A 350 -2.13 11.71 -7.79
CA LEU A 350 -1.34 11.91 -9.00
C LEU A 350 -1.81 10.98 -10.13
N PHE A 351 -2.06 9.70 -9.84
CA PHE A 351 -2.61 8.74 -10.81
C PHE A 351 -3.92 9.23 -11.41
N GLU A 352 -4.87 9.66 -10.57
CA GLU A 352 -6.18 10.13 -11.02
C GLU A 352 -6.07 11.37 -11.92
N GLN A 353 -5.16 12.29 -11.60
CA GLN A 353 -4.92 13.47 -12.43
C GLN A 353 -4.26 13.16 -13.76
N LEU A 354 -3.36 12.19 -13.79
CA LEU A 354 -2.62 11.81 -15.01
C LEU A 354 -3.47 10.99 -15.97
N THR A 355 -4.25 10.06 -15.44
CA THR A 355 -5.01 9.09 -16.24
C THR A 355 -6.45 9.50 -16.47
N GLY A 356 -7.01 10.37 -15.61
CA GLY A 356 -8.45 10.61 -15.55
C GLY A 356 -9.25 9.39 -15.06
N GLU A 357 -8.57 8.34 -14.58
CA GLU A 357 -9.18 7.12 -14.05
C GLU A 357 -9.26 7.21 -12.53
N ALA A 358 -10.43 6.92 -11.97
CA ALA A 358 -10.59 6.82 -10.53
C ALA A 358 -9.71 5.69 -9.96
N TRP A 359 -8.99 5.96 -8.87
CA TRP A 359 -8.18 4.94 -8.21
C TRP A 359 -9.06 3.80 -7.67
N HIS A 360 -10.21 4.15 -7.11
CA HIS A 360 -11.27 3.22 -6.74
C HIS A 360 -12.62 3.73 -7.26
N ARG A 361 -13.38 2.85 -7.93
CA ARG A 361 -14.76 3.15 -8.33
C ARG A 361 -15.69 2.02 -7.93
N ARG A 362 -16.19 2.11 -6.70
CA ARG A 362 -17.17 1.19 -6.14
C ARG A 362 -18.57 1.79 -6.12
N ALA A 363 -19.56 0.93 -6.29
CA ALA A 363 -20.95 1.27 -6.06
C ALA A 363 -21.32 0.93 -4.63
N TYR A 364 -21.85 1.91 -3.91
CA TYR A 364 -22.65 1.66 -2.72
C TYR A 364 -24.06 1.24 -3.15
N VAL A 365 -24.60 0.23 -2.46
CA VAL A 365 -25.96 -0.28 -2.69
C VAL A 365 -26.76 -0.17 -1.41
N ALA A 366 -27.76 0.72 -1.44
CA ALA A 366 -28.57 1.05 -0.27
C ALA A 366 -29.55 -0.07 0.11
N ASP A 367 -30.00 -0.85 -0.88
CA ASP A 367 -30.91 -1.98 -0.68
C ASP A 367 -30.12 -3.25 -0.34
N ALA A 368 -30.24 -3.72 0.90
CA ALA A 368 -29.56 -4.91 1.39
C ALA A 368 -29.85 -6.16 0.53
N SER A 369 -31.05 -6.27 -0.06
CA SER A 369 -31.40 -7.41 -0.91
C SER A 369 -30.62 -7.47 -2.22
N LEU A 370 -30.08 -6.33 -2.67
CA LEU A 370 -29.30 -6.21 -3.91
C LEU A 370 -27.78 -6.17 -3.67
N GLN A 371 -27.34 -6.03 -2.43
CA GLN A 371 -25.92 -5.99 -2.08
C GLN A 371 -25.13 -7.22 -2.53
N PRO A 372 -25.64 -8.47 -2.39
CA PRO A 372 -24.91 -9.65 -2.86
C PRO A 372 -24.56 -9.59 -4.35
N ALA A 373 -25.50 -9.15 -5.19
CA ALA A 373 -25.26 -9.02 -6.63
C ALA A 373 -24.12 -8.02 -6.93
N ASN A 374 -24.07 -6.90 -6.21
CA ASN A 374 -23.00 -5.92 -6.34
C ASN A 374 -21.64 -6.45 -5.85
N VAL A 375 -21.62 -7.12 -4.70
CA VAL A 375 -20.39 -7.75 -4.15
C VAL A 375 -19.82 -8.77 -5.14
N LEU A 376 -20.68 -9.63 -5.70
CA LEU A 376 -20.28 -10.63 -6.69
C LEU A 376 -19.77 -9.99 -7.97
N ALA A 377 -20.50 -8.99 -8.50
CA ALA A 377 -20.09 -8.27 -9.70
C ALA A 377 -18.73 -7.57 -9.51
N GLN A 378 -18.54 -6.92 -8.36
CA GLN A 378 -17.27 -6.28 -8.02
C GLN A 378 -16.14 -7.30 -7.92
N ALA A 379 -16.36 -8.46 -7.29
CA ALA A 379 -15.32 -9.47 -7.12
C ALA A 379 -14.91 -10.13 -8.45
N VAL A 380 -15.87 -10.47 -9.32
CA VAL A 380 -15.57 -11.01 -10.66
C VAL A 380 -14.87 -9.97 -11.53
N PHE A 381 -15.29 -8.70 -11.45
CA PHE A 381 -14.62 -7.61 -12.15
C PHE A 381 -13.18 -7.41 -11.65
N ASP A 382 -13.01 -7.34 -10.33
CA ASP A 382 -11.72 -7.07 -9.69
C ASP A 382 -10.68 -8.14 -10.04
N GLU A 383 -11.05 -9.41 -9.93
CA GLU A 383 -10.15 -10.52 -10.24
C GLU A 383 -9.97 -10.73 -11.75
N GLY A 384 -11.07 -10.78 -12.49
CA GLY A 384 -11.04 -11.19 -13.89
C GLY A 384 -10.51 -10.12 -14.83
N ARG A 385 -10.87 -8.85 -14.63
CA ARG A 385 -10.32 -7.76 -15.46
C ARG A 385 -8.86 -7.52 -15.15
N ALA A 386 -8.44 -7.56 -13.88
CA ALA A 386 -7.04 -7.45 -13.51
C ALA A 386 -6.22 -8.62 -14.11
N TRP A 387 -6.74 -9.85 -14.05
CA TRP A 387 -6.12 -11.00 -14.71
C TRP A 387 -5.95 -10.79 -16.21
N PHE A 388 -7.01 -10.35 -16.90
CA PHE A 388 -6.98 -10.09 -18.33
C PHE A 388 -5.98 -8.98 -18.70
N GLU A 389 -5.95 -7.89 -17.92
CA GLU A 389 -5.03 -6.77 -18.14
C GLU A 389 -3.57 -7.19 -17.96
N ARG A 390 -3.28 -8.03 -16.96
CA ARG A 390 -1.93 -8.56 -16.72
C ARG A 390 -1.45 -9.47 -17.84
N ASN A 391 -2.31 -10.39 -18.27
CA ASN A 391 -1.94 -11.50 -19.15
C ASN A 391 -2.22 -11.23 -20.64
N GLY A 392 -2.99 -10.19 -20.96
CA GLY A 392 -3.41 -9.84 -22.33
C GLY A 392 -4.42 -10.80 -22.96
N ARG A 393 -4.86 -11.82 -22.22
CA ARG A 393 -5.77 -12.88 -22.67
C ARG A 393 -6.65 -13.37 -21.50
N ALA A 394 -7.75 -14.05 -21.83
CA ALA A 394 -8.55 -14.76 -20.83
C ALA A 394 -7.72 -15.86 -20.17
N MET A 395 -8.08 -16.22 -18.94
CA MET A 395 -7.56 -17.43 -18.30
C MET A 395 -7.89 -18.64 -19.16
N ASP A 396 -6.91 -19.50 -19.40
CA ASP A 396 -7.11 -20.76 -20.11
C ASP A 396 -8.12 -21.61 -19.33
N ALA A 397 -9.21 -21.99 -20.01
CA ALA A 397 -10.27 -22.80 -19.43
C ALA A 397 -10.95 -23.64 -20.50
N ASP A 398 -11.23 -24.90 -20.17
CA ASP A 398 -12.14 -25.71 -20.97
C ASP A 398 -13.61 -25.32 -20.69
N ALA A 399 -14.52 -25.85 -21.52
CA ALA A 399 -15.94 -25.56 -21.41
C ALA A 399 -16.53 -26.00 -20.04
N GLY A 400 -16.02 -27.08 -19.45
CA GLY A 400 -16.45 -27.58 -18.15
C GLY A 400 -16.02 -26.66 -17.00
N GLN A 401 -14.79 -26.15 -17.04
CA GLN A 401 -14.26 -25.23 -16.04
C GLN A 401 -14.98 -23.88 -16.05
N LEU A 402 -15.33 -23.37 -17.23
CA LEU A 402 -16.12 -22.15 -17.36
C LEU A 402 -17.56 -22.37 -16.88
N ALA A 403 -18.17 -23.51 -17.22
CA ALA A 403 -19.49 -23.90 -16.70
C ALA A 403 -19.50 -24.03 -15.17
N ALA A 404 -18.43 -24.57 -14.57
CA ALA A 404 -18.29 -24.65 -13.12
C ALA A 404 -18.20 -23.26 -12.46
N SER A 405 -17.47 -22.31 -13.07
CA SER A 405 -17.44 -20.92 -12.58
C SER A 405 -18.80 -20.24 -12.65
N LEU A 406 -19.57 -20.49 -13.71
CA LEU A 406 -20.94 -19.97 -13.83
C LEU A 406 -21.87 -20.60 -12.78
N ALA A 407 -21.76 -21.91 -12.55
CA ALA A 407 -22.52 -22.61 -11.52
C ALA A 407 -22.21 -22.07 -10.12
N PHE A 408 -20.93 -21.80 -9.81
CA PHE A 408 -20.51 -21.16 -8.56
C PHE A 408 -21.17 -19.80 -8.38
N VAL A 409 -21.08 -18.91 -9.37
CA VAL A 409 -21.65 -17.55 -9.31
C VAL A 409 -23.17 -17.60 -9.11
N ASN A 410 -23.86 -18.51 -9.79
CA ASN A 410 -25.31 -18.70 -9.62
C ASN A 410 -25.65 -19.19 -8.22
N ALA A 411 -24.95 -20.21 -7.71
CA ALA A 411 -25.18 -20.75 -6.36
C ALA A 411 -24.89 -19.70 -5.28
N TRP A 412 -23.76 -19.00 -5.39
CA TRP A 412 -23.38 -17.95 -4.45
C TRP A 412 -24.37 -16.79 -4.45
N SER A 413 -24.87 -16.38 -5.62
CA SER A 413 -25.88 -15.31 -5.70
C SER A 413 -27.20 -15.66 -4.99
N ALA A 414 -27.54 -16.94 -4.92
CA ALA A 414 -28.73 -17.43 -4.23
C ALA A 414 -28.51 -17.59 -2.73
N GLN A 415 -27.30 -17.97 -2.31
CA GLN A 415 -26.90 -18.15 -0.91
C GLN A 415 -25.54 -17.51 -0.67
N PRO A 416 -25.49 -16.19 -0.45
CA PRO A 416 -24.25 -15.46 -0.29
C PRO A 416 -23.51 -15.88 0.97
N ASP A 417 -22.26 -16.28 0.80
CA ASP A 417 -21.35 -16.59 1.91
C ASP A 417 -19.97 -15.95 1.64
N PRO A 418 -19.52 -14.99 2.47
CA PRO A 418 -18.24 -14.32 2.27
C PRO A 418 -17.03 -15.28 2.23
N ALA A 419 -17.06 -16.37 3.00
CA ALA A 419 -15.94 -17.31 3.09
C ALA A 419 -15.73 -18.07 1.76
N SER A 420 -16.81 -18.58 1.17
CA SER A 420 -16.76 -19.25 -0.14
C SER A 420 -16.40 -18.29 -1.27
N LEU A 421 -16.83 -17.03 -1.23
CA LEU A 421 -16.40 -16.02 -2.21
C LEU A 421 -14.90 -15.79 -2.13
N GLN A 422 -14.37 -15.64 -0.90
CA GLN A 422 -12.94 -15.48 -0.68
C GLN A 422 -12.16 -16.71 -1.14
N ALA A 423 -12.65 -17.92 -0.87
CA ALA A 423 -12.03 -19.16 -1.35
C ALA A 423 -12.00 -19.23 -2.89
N ALA A 424 -13.09 -18.82 -3.57
CA ALA A 424 -13.21 -18.85 -5.03
C ALA A 424 -12.25 -17.92 -5.78
N ARG A 425 -11.62 -16.97 -5.07
CA ARG A 425 -10.55 -16.13 -5.60
C ARG A 425 -9.25 -16.90 -5.76
N HIS A 426 -9.05 -17.97 -5.02
CA HIS A 426 -7.77 -18.65 -4.85
C HIS A 426 -7.65 -19.89 -5.77
N PRO A 427 -6.42 -20.30 -6.13
CA PRO A 427 -6.15 -21.54 -6.87
C PRO A 427 -6.89 -22.78 -6.37
N LYS A 428 -6.88 -23.06 -5.05
CA LYS A 428 -7.59 -24.23 -4.50
C LYS A 428 -9.11 -24.11 -4.55
N GLY A 429 -9.64 -22.88 -4.55
CA GLY A 429 -11.06 -22.63 -4.79
C GLY A 429 -11.41 -22.51 -6.28
N GLY A 430 -10.51 -22.95 -7.16
CA GLY A 430 -10.80 -23.10 -8.58
C GLY A 430 -10.73 -21.80 -9.40
N LEU A 431 -10.29 -20.67 -8.83
CA LEU A 431 -10.16 -19.38 -9.53
C LEU A 431 -11.44 -18.93 -10.26
N HIS A 432 -12.61 -19.23 -9.70
CA HIS A 432 -13.87 -19.03 -10.40
C HIS A 432 -14.08 -17.58 -10.84
N LEU A 433 -13.74 -16.62 -9.98
CA LEU A 433 -13.93 -15.20 -10.22
C LEU A 433 -13.00 -14.67 -11.33
N ALA A 434 -11.70 -15.01 -11.25
CA ALA A 434 -10.72 -14.63 -12.26
C ALA A 434 -11.03 -15.28 -13.62
N ARG A 435 -11.41 -16.56 -13.63
CA ARG A 435 -11.78 -17.27 -14.86
C ARG A 435 -12.97 -16.63 -15.55
N LEU A 436 -14.08 -16.46 -14.83
CA LEU A 436 -15.30 -15.88 -15.41
C LEU A 436 -15.08 -14.44 -15.86
N GLY A 437 -14.52 -13.59 -15.00
CA GLY A 437 -14.34 -12.18 -15.32
C GLY A 437 -13.33 -11.95 -16.44
N SER A 438 -12.28 -12.77 -16.56
CA SER A 438 -11.33 -12.65 -17.69
C SER A 438 -11.95 -13.12 -19.01
N ALA A 439 -12.84 -14.12 -19.00
CA ALA A 439 -13.64 -14.50 -20.15
C ALA A 439 -14.62 -13.39 -20.57
N MET A 440 -15.30 -12.76 -19.60
CA MET A 440 -16.16 -11.60 -19.85
C MET A 440 -15.39 -10.44 -20.47
N ALA A 441 -14.19 -10.13 -19.95
CA ALA A 441 -13.32 -9.10 -20.47
C ALA A 441 -12.89 -9.40 -21.92
N ALA A 442 -12.55 -10.66 -22.22
CA ALA A 442 -12.22 -11.09 -23.58
C ALA A 442 -13.40 -10.92 -24.53
N ALA A 443 -14.61 -11.34 -24.13
CA ALA A 443 -15.82 -11.20 -24.94
C ALA A 443 -16.17 -9.74 -25.22
N LEU A 444 -16.11 -8.88 -24.20
CA LEU A 444 -16.31 -7.43 -24.33
C LEU A 444 -15.31 -6.82 -25.31
N LYS A 445 -14.02 -7.13 -25.15
CA LYS A 445 -12.96 -6.62 -26.04
C LYS A 445 -13.16 -7.11 -27.49
N ALA A 446 -13.53 -8.37 -27.69
CA ALA A 446 -13.82 -8.93 -29.01
C ALA A 446 -15.03 -8.25 -29.69
N ASN A 447 -15.96 -7.70 -28.90
CA ASN A 447 -17.12 -6.94 -29.38
C ASN A 447 -16.87 -5.41 -29.36
N GLY A 448 -15.62 -4.97 -29.37
CA GLY A 448 -15.24 -3.56 -29.54
C GLY A 448 -15.27 -2.71 -28.27
N ALA A 449 -15.50 -3.29 -27.09
CA ALA A 449 -15.42 -2.55 -25.84
C ALA A 449 -13.98 -2.14 -25.53
N ARG A 450 -13.81 -0.89 -25.10
CA ARG A 450 -12.56 -0.40 -24.50
C ARG A 450 -12.58 -0.73 -23.01
N LEU A 451 -11.82 -1.74 -22.60
CA LEU A 451 -11.86 -2.23 -21.22
C LEU A 451 -11.43 -1.16 -20.20
N GLU A 452 -10.64 -0.18 -20.63
CA GLU A 452 -10.18 0.95 -19.83
C GLU A 452 -11.34 1.82 -19.34
N ASP A 453 -12.43 1.92 -20.10
CA ASP A 453 -13.58 2.76 -19.76
C ASP A 453 -14.27 2.27 -18.46
N TYR A 454 -14.15 0.97 -18.14
CA TYR A 454 -14.69 0.41 -16.91
C TYR A 454 -13.94 0.86 -15.65
N SER A 455 -12.77 1.50 -15.78
CA SER A 455 -12.11 2.16 -14.65
C SER A 455 -12.99 3.24 -14.00
N ASN A 456 -13.75 3.96 -14.82
CA ASN A 456 -14.66 5.00 -14.37
C ASN A 456 -16.12 4.55 -14.34
N ARG A 457 -16.49 3.59 -15.21
CA ARG A 457 -17.85 3.03 -15.27
C ARG A 457 -18.10 1.89 -14.27
N GLY A 458 -17.07 1.33 -13.63
CA GLY A 458 -17.21 0.36 -12.55
C GLY A 458 -17.75 -1.03 -12.95
N ALA A 459 -17.82 -1.92 -11.96
CA ALA A 459 -18.17 -3.34 -12.14
C ALA A 459 -19.59 -3.58 -12.66
N LEU A 460 -20.58 -2.79 -12.21
CA LEU A 460 -21.97 -2.92 -12.67
C LEU A 460 -22.09 -2.69 -14.18
N SER A 461 -21.35 -1.71 -14.73
CA SER A 461 -21.34 -1.46 -16.17
C SER A 461 -20.63 -2.57 -16.94
N PHE A 462 -19.55 -3.11 -16.40
CA PHE A 462 -18.83 -4.23 -16.99
C PHE A 462 -19.72 -5.47 -17.12
N PHE A 463 -20.45 -5.80 -16.05
CA PHE A 463 -21.40 -6.91 -16.04
C PHE A 463 -22.58 -6.69 -16.99
N ALA A 464 -23.21 -5.53 -16.93
CA ALA A 464 -24.38 -5.25 -17.75
C ALA A 464 -24.05 -5.21 -19.25
N ASP A 465 -22.92 -4.63 -19.63
CA ASP A 465 -22.49 -4.62 -21.03
C ASP A 465 -22.17 -6.03 -21.52
N TYR A 466 -21.59 -6.90 -20.69
CA TYR A 466 -21.35 -8.29 -21.04
C TYR A 466 -22.66 -9.04 -21.26
N LEU A 467 -23.65 -8.89 -20.36
CA LEU A 467 -24.96 -9.54 -20.46
C LEU A 467 -25.78 -9.08 -21.69
N ALA A 468 -25.41 -7.94 -22.28
CA ALA A 468 -26.01 -7.43 -23.51
C ALA A 468 -25.39 -8.00 -24.80
N LEU A 469 -24.26 -8.72 -24.72
CA LEU A 469 -23.60 -9.29 -25.90
C LEU A 469 -24.40 -10.49 -26.46
N PRO A 470 -24.47 -10.64 -27.80
CA PRO A 470 -24.91 -11.88 -28.42
C PRO A 470 -24.02 -13.04 -28.00
N GLY A 471 -24.60 -14.11 -27.44
CA GLY A 471 -23.85 -15.29 -27.01
C GLY A 471 -23.20 -15.18 -25.62
N ALA A 472 -23.51 -14.13 -24.85
CA ALA A 472 -23.13 -14.08 -23.43
C ALA A 472 -23.69 -15.28 -22.67
N GLN A 473 -22.85 -15.92 -21.85
CA GLN A 473 -23.31 -16.98 -20.97
C GLN A 473 -24.29 -16.41 -19.94
N ARG A 474 -25.52 -16.95 -19.93
CA ARG A 474 -26.59 -16.47 -19.05
C ARG A 474 -26.38 -16.92 -17.62
N MET A 475 -26.63 -16.01 -16.69
CA MET A 475 -26.59 -16.26 -15.26
C MET A 475 -28.01 -16.53 -14.74
N ALA A 476 -28.15 -16.79 -13.44
CA ALA A 476 -29.45 -16.90 -12.79
C ALA A 476 -30.29 -15.63 -13.09
N PRO A 477 -31.57 -15.77 -13.51
CA PRO A 477 -32.41 -14.61 -13.84
C PRO A 477 -32.53 -13.58 -12.72
N SER A 478 -32.51 -14.03 -11.45
CA SER A 478 -32.51 -13.16 -10.27
C SER A 478 -31.26 -12.28 -10.19
N LEU A 479 -30.08 -12.85 -10.46
CA LEU A 479 -28.82 -12.10 -10.49
C LEU A 479 -28.81 -11.09 -11.64
N GLU A 480 -29.21 -11.50 -12.85
CA GLU A 480 -29.27 -10.60 -14.00
C GLU A 480 -30.24 -9.45 -13.78
N ALA A 481 -31.42 -9.72 -13.19
CA ALA A 481 -32.40 -8.70 -12.84
C ALA A 481 -31.86 -7.72 -11.79
N ALA A 482 -31.17 -8.22 -10.75
CA ALA A 482 -30.53 -7.40 -9.73
C ALA A 482 -29.46 -6.48 -10.33
N ILE A 483 -28.59 -7.01 -11.21
CA ILE A 483 -27.58 -6.21 -11.91
C ILE A 483 -28.23 -5.16 -12.81
N GLY A 484 -29.26 -5.52 -13.57
CA GLY A 484 -30.00 -4.58 -14.42
C GLY A 484 -30.63 -3.43 -13.63
N ALA A 485 -31.23 -3.75 -12.49
CA ALA A 485 -31.81 -2.77 -11.56
C ALA A 485 -30.75 -1.79 -11.03
N LEU A 486 -29.61 -2.30 -10.56
CA LEU A 486 -28.51 -1.48 -10.04
C LEU A 486 -27.85 -0.64 -11.15
N GLN A 487 -27.67 -1.21 -12.34
CA GLN A 487 -26.96 -0.55 -13.44
C GLN A 487 -27.67 0.71 -13.93
N SER A 488 -29.01 0.71 -14.00
CA SER A 488 -29.78 1.89 -14.41
C SER A 488 -29.49 3.10 -13.51
N ASP A 489 -29.55 2.85 -12.20
CA ASP A 489 -29.30 3.87 -11.17
C ASP A 489 -27.82 4.29 -11.17
N TRP A 490 -26.92 3.31 -11.27
CA TRP A 490 -25.48 3.54 -11.32
C TRP A 490 -25.07 4.39 -12.52
N ARG A 491 -25.50 4.04 -13.73
CA ARG A 491 -25.16 4.75 -14.97
C ARG A 491 -25.54 6.22 -14.91
N SER A 492 -26.73 6.52 -14.37
CA SER A 492 -27.18 7.90 -14.20
C SER A 492 -26.45 8.63 -13.07
N SER A 493 -25.92 7.92 -12.07
CA SER A 493 -25.10 8.48 -10.99
C SER A 493 -23.68 8.84 -11.42
N VAL A 494 -23.12 8.15 -12.42
CA VAL A 494 -21.75 8.36 -12.93
C VAL A 494 -21.65 9.10 -14.27
N ALA A 495 -22.77 9.62 -14.80
CA ALA A 495 -22.87 10.16 -16.17
C ALA A 495 -22.02 11.41 -16.49
N ALA A 496 -21.41 12.08 -15.51
CA ALA A 496 -20.49 13.19 -15.73
C ALA A 496 -19.31 13.11 -14.77
N PRO A 497 -18.07 13.43 -15.20
CA PRO A 497 -16.92 13.44 -14.32
C PRO A 497 -17.20 14.36 -13.14
N LEU A 498 -17.29 13.80 -11.94
CA LEU A 498 -17.31 14.59 -10.73
C LEU A 498 -15.94 15.21 -10.63
N ARG A 499 -15.87 16.55 -10.69
CA ARG A 499 -14.70 17.23 -10.13
C ARG A 499 -14.72 16.87 -8.64
N GLN A 500 -13.89 15.90 -8.25
CA GLN A 500 -13.77 15.41 -6.87
C GLN A 500 -13.60 16.64 -5.95
N PRO A 501 -14.62 17.02 -5.15
CA PRO A 501 -14.48 18.13 -4.23
C PRO A 501 -13.40 17.78 -3.19
N ASP A 502 -12.69 18.78 -2.68
CA ASP A 502 -11.71 18.55 -1.62
C ASP A 502 -12.42 18.23 -0.30
N LEU A 503 -12.61 16.94 -0.03
CA LEU A 503 -13.30 16.46 1.18
C LEU A 503 -12.50 16.69 2.46
N GLY A 504 -11.27 17.22 2.38
CA GLY A 504 -10.53 17.70 3.53
C GLY A 504 -10.97 19.08 4.04
N SER A 505 -12.06 19.64 3.53
CA SER A 505 -12.63 20.92 3.97
C SER A 505 -14.15 20.85 4.13
N ALA A 506 -14.71 21.60 5.07
CA ALA A 506 -16.15 21.71 5.25
C ALA A 506 -16.87 22.16 3.96
N ALA A 507 -16.25 23.05 3.18
CA ALA A 507 -16.80 23.52 1.90
C ALA A 507 -16.89 22.40 0.85
N GLY A 508 -15.88 21.53 0.77
CA GLY A 508 -15.87 20.38 -0.12
C GLY A 508 -16.88 19.31 0.30
N VAL A 509 -17.03 19.05 1.60
CA VAL A 509 -18.08 18.17 2.13
C VAL A 509 -19.47 18.70 1.77
N ALA A 510 -19.73 19.99 1.97
CA ALA A 510 -21.00 20.61 1.60
C ALA A 510 -21.26 20.57 0.08
N ALA A 511 -20.20 20.70 -0.74
CA ALA A 511 -20.30 20.55 -2.19
C ALA A 511 -20.66 19.12 -2.60
N LEU A 512 -20.05 18.11 -1.97
CA LEU A 512 -20.40 16.71 -2.17
C LEU A 512 -21.85 16.46 -1.76
N GLU A 513 -22.28 16.90 -0.58
CA GLU A 513 -23.65 16.72 -0.11
C GLU A 513 -24.69 17.25 -1.11
N ARG A 514 -24.47 18.46 -1.67
CA ARG A 514 -25.36 19.02 -2.70
C ARG A 514 -25.40 18.14 -3.95
N GLN A 515 -24.25 17.61 -4.38
CA GLN A 515 -24.17 16.70 -5.52
C GLN A 515 -24.89 15.39 -5.24
N MET A 516 -24.73 14.81 -4.04
CA MET A 516 -25.40 13.58 -3.63
C MET A 516 -26.92 13.76 -3.62
N LYS A 517 -27.41 14.85 -3.01
CA LYS A 517 -28.86 15.18 -3.02
C LYS A 517 -29.40 15.32 -4.44
N LEU A 518 -28.66 15.97 -5.34
CA LEU A 518 -29.09 16.17 -6.72
C LEU A 518 -29.06 14.88 -7.56
N ARG A 519 -28.06 14.02 -7.34
CA ARG A 519 -27.74 12.91 -8.27
C ARG A 519 -28.07 11.53 -7.73
N TYR A 520 -28.09 11.33 -6.42
CA TYR A 520 -28.19 10.00 -5.80
C TYR A 520 -29.52 9.79 -5.07
N ALA A 521 -30.27 10.86 -4.77
CA ALA A 521 -31.55 10.76 -4.08
C ALA A 521 -32.51 9.79 -4.80
N GLY A 522 -33.06 8.84 -4.05
CA GLY A 522 -33.98 7.82 -4.56
C GLY A 522 -33.34 6.68 -5.36
N LYS A 523 -32.01 6.68 -5.53
CA LYS A 523 -31.30 5.64 -6.29
C LYS A 523 -30.83 4.50 -5.39
N ARG A 524 -30.86 3.29 -5.92
CA ARG A 524 -30.38 2.07 -5.25
C ARG A 524 -28.86 1.93 -5.30
N ALA A 525 -28.24 2.43 -6.37
CA ALA A 525 -26.79 2.35 -6.59
C ALA A 525 -26.18 3.72 -6.95
N TYR A 526 -25.10 4.08 -6.26
CA TYR A 526 -24.35 5.31 -6.51
C TYR A 526 -22.91 5.20 -5.99
N PRO A 527 -22.01 6.12 -6.38
CA PRO A 527 -20.62 6.11 -5.92
C PRO A 527 -20.49 6.04 -4.40
N ASP A 528 -19.64 5.13 -3.93
CA ASP A 528 -19.15 5.08 -2.56
C ASP A 528 -18.08 6.16 -2.35
N HIS A 529 -18.23 6.95 -1.27
CA HIS A 529 -17.30 8.02 -0.85
C HIS A 529 -16.84 7.86 0.61
N VAL A 530 -17.07 6.70 1.25
CA VAL A 530 -16.81 6.50 2.68
C VAL A 530 -15.33 6.69 3.02
N ALA A 531 -14.43 6.18 2.19
CA ALA A 531 -12.98 6.29 2.42
C ALA A 531 -12.50 7.75 2.32
N GLU A 532 -12.98 8.49 1.32
CA GLU A 532 -12.63 9.90 1.12
C GLU A 532 -13.22 10.79 2.22
N LEU A 533 -14.44 10.50 2.68
CA LEU A 533 -15.04 11.19 3.83
C LEU A 533 -14.29 10.89 5.14
N LYS A 534 -13.81 9.67 5.35
CA LYS A 534 -12.97 9.31 6.49
C LYS A 534 -11.65 10.10 6.48
N ALA A 535 -10.95 10.09 5.35
CA ALA A 535 -9.69 10.83 5.20
C ALA A 535 -9.91 12.34 5.41
N GLY A 536 -11.00 12.87 4.86
CA GLY A 536 -11.41 14.26 5.05
C GLY A 536 -11.70 14.62 6.50
N ALA A 537 -12.49 13.80 7.21
CA ALA A 537 -12.80 13.97 8.62
C ALA A 537 -11.53 13.95 9.48
N MET A 538 -10.60 13.04 9.21
CA MET A 538 -9.31 12.98 9.92
C MET A 538 -8.48 14.22 9.69
N ARG A 539 -8.42 14.74 8.45
CA ARG A 539 -7.71 15.99 8.15
C ARG A 539 -8.31 17.17 8.92
N MET A 540 -9.64 17.26 8.95
CA MET A 540 -10.34 18.33 9.66
C MET A 540 -10.15 18.23 11.18
N LEU A 541 -10.23 17.04 11.78
CA LEU A 541 -9.90 16.85 13.20
C LEU A 541 -8.47 17.28 13.50
N ALA A 542 -7.50 16.86 12.69
CA ALA A 542 -6.09 17.26 12.84
C ALA A 542 -5.90 18.79 12.78
N GLY A 543 -6.66 19.46 11.91
CA GLY A 543 -6.72 20.91 11.78
C GLY A 543 -7.60 21.64 12.79
N ALA A 544 -8.12 20.95 13.82
CA ALA A 544 -9.07 21.49 14.81
C ALA A 544 -10.39 22.02 14.24
N ASP A 545 -10.82 21.51 13.07
CA ASP A 545 -12.14 21.76 12.47
C ASP A 545 -13.13 20.64 12.84
N ASP A 546 -13.57 20.64 14.10
CA ASP A 546 -14.53 19.67 14.63
C ASP A 546 -15.87 19.71 13.88
N ALA A 547 -16.29 20.89 13.44
CA ALA A 547 -17.56 21.10 12.74
C ALA A 547 -17.53 20.47 11.34
N GLY A 548 -16.44 20.68 10.59
CA GLY A 548 -16.21 20.05 9.29
C GLY A 548 -16.09 18.53 9.41
N ALA A 549 -15.33 18.04 10.39
CA ALA A 549 -15.21 16.60 10.66
C ALA A 549 -16.57 15.95 10.96
N LEU A 550 -17.39 16.58 11.82
CA LEU A 550 -18.75 16.14 12.10
C LEU A 550 -19.63 16.15 10.84
N ALA A 551 -19.52 17.16 9.99
CA ALA A 551 -20.28 17.23 8.75
C ALA A 551 -19.94 16.07 7.81
N ALA A 552 -18.65 15.75 7.64
CA ALA A 552 -18.23 14.59 6.84
C ALA A 552 -18.74 13.27 7.41
N ALA A 553 -18.58 13.08 8.72
CA ALA A 553 -18.97 11.85 9.40
C ALA A 553 -20.50 11.63 9.38
N ARG A 554 -21.28 12.69 9.53
CA ARG A 554 -22.75 12.64 9.39
C ARG A 554 -23.21 12.39 7.98
N LEU A 555 -22.55 13.01 7.01
CA LEU A 555 -22.85 12.74 5.60
C LEU A 555 -22.61 11.26 5.29
N ALA A 556 -21.52 10.69 5.81
CA ALA A 556 -21.22 9.27 5.68
C ALA A 556 -22.32 8.40 6.30
N GLY A 557 -22.64 8.61 7.59
CA GLY A 557 -23.68 7.83 8.28
C GLY A 557 -25.08 7.97 7.68
N ALA A 558 -25.42 9.14 7.11
CA ALA A 558 -26.73 9.39 6.51
C ALA A 558 -26.92 8.72 5.15
N TRP A 559 -25.88 8.68 4.31
CA TRP A 559 -25.97 8.10 2.96
C TRP A 559 -25.56 6.64 2.91
N TYR A 560 -24.63 6.22 3.77
CA TYR A 560 -24.06 4.86 3.74
C TYR A 560 -24.45 4.05 4.98
N ALA A 561 -25.72 4.13 5.39
CA ALA A 561 -26.20 3.50 6.63
C ALA A 561 -26.09 1.96 6.66
N ALA A 562 -25.94 1.30 5.52
CA ALA A 562 -25.69 -0.14 5.43
C ALA A 562 -24.19 -0.50 5.38
N ASP A 563 -23.30 0.49 5.52
CA ASP A 563 -21.85 0.30 5.57
C ASP A 563 -21.33 0.45 7.02
N ALA A 564 -20.76 -0.62 7.56
CA ALA A 564 -20.24 -0.61 8.92
C ALA A 564 -19.10 0.41 9.12
N GLY A 565 -18.28 0.64 8.09
CA GLY A 565 -17.19 1.63 8.12
C GLY A 565 -17.70 3.06 8.18
N ALA A 566 -18.79 3.37 7.47
CA ALA A 566 -19.44 4.68 7.52
C ALA A 566 -20.07 4.98 8.88
N LEU A 567 -20.77 3.99 9.46
CA LEU A 567 -21.31 4.09 10.81
C LEU A 567 -20.20 4.18 11.87
N ALA A 568 -19.11 3.42 11.69
CA ALA A 568 -17.94 3.49 12.57
C ALA A 568 -17.27 4.87 12.51
N LEU A 569 -17.11 5.44 11.30
CA LEU A 569 -16.62 6.82 11.13
C LEU A 569 -17.54 7.81 11.85
N HIS A 570 -18.86 7.72 11.61
CA HIS A 570 -19.84 8.60 12.25
C HIS A 570 -19.73 8.53 13.77
N GLY A 571 -19.73 7.32 14.32
CA GLY A 571 -19.63 7.08 15.75
C GLY A 571 -18.32 7.58 16.35
N THR A 572 -17.20 7.28 15.72
CA THR A 572 -15.87 7.65 16.22
C THR A 572 -15.66 9.16 16.22
N VAL A 573 -16.11 9.86 15.18
CA VAL A 573 -16.01 11.33 15.12
C VAL A 573 -16.95 12.00 16.13
N GLU A 574 -18.19 11.49 16.30
CA GLU A 574 -19.09 11.97 17.35
C GLU A 574 -18.48 11.76 18.76
N MET A 575 -17.80 10.63 19.00
CA MET A 575 -17.02 10.42 20.24
C MET A 575 -15.89 11.44 20.38
N ALA A 576 -15.06 11.61 19.35
CA ALA A 576 -13.90 12.51 19.35
C ALA A 576 -14.27 13.96 19.72
N VAL A 577 -15.42 14.45 19.24
CA VAL A 577 -15.91 15.80 19.54
C VAL A 577 -16.79 15.89 20.80
N GLY A 578 -16.90 14.80 21.56
CA GLY A 578 -17.57 14.76 22.88
C GLY A 578 -19.08 14.48 22.85
N ARG A 579 -19.65 14.05 21.72
CA ARG A 579 -21.07 13.69 21.56
C ARG A 579 -21.30 12.20 21.83
N ARG A 580 -21.01 11.81 23.07
CA ARG A 580 -20.91 10.41 23.52
C ARG A 580 -22.10 9.53 23.14
N ASP A 581 -23.31 9.96 23.43
CA ASP A 581 -24.49 9.09 23.27
C ASP A 581 -24.76 8.78 21.79
N THR A 582 -24.58 9.76 20.91
CA THR A 582 -24.66 9.53 19.46
C THR A 582 -23.51 8.66 18.98
N GLY A 583 -22.29 8.93 19.46
CA GLY A 583 -21.10 8.14 19.15
C GLY A 583 -21.30 6.65 19.43
N LEU A 584 -21.69 6.31 20.66
CA LEU A 584 -21.95 4.93 21.07
C LEU A 584 -23.09 4.27 20.29
N ARG A 585 -24.17 5.00 19.97
CA ARG A 585 -25.27 4.44 19.14
C ARG A 585 -24.77 4.02 17.76
N GLN A 586 -24.00 4.88 17.10
CA GLN A 586 -23.48 4.59 15.76
C GLN A 586 -22.41 3.49 15.77
N LEU A 587 -21.52 3.47 16.78
CA LEU A 587 -20.53 2.40 16.94
C LEU A 587 -21.19 1.04 17.19
N ARG A 588 -22.26 0.97 17.99
CA ARG A 588 -23.03 -0.27 18.17
C ARG A 588 -23.74 -0.70 16.89
N ALA A 589 -24.27 0.25 16.12
CA ALA A 589 -24.86 -0.05 14.81
C ALA A 589 -23.82 -0.61 13.83
N ALA A 590 -22.60 -0.05 13.83
CA ALA A 590 -21.48 -0.58 13.05
C ALA A 590 -21.10 -2.00 13.48
N GLN A 591 -20.99 -2.28 14.79
CA GLN A 591 -20.71 -3.62 15.32
C GLN A 591 -21.80 -4.63 14.95
N ALA A 592 -23.06 -4.22 14.90
CA ALA A 592 -24.16 -5.10 14.53
C ALA A 592 -24.12 -5.51 13.05
N LEU A 593 -23.58 -4.65 12.17
CA LEU A 593 -23.36 -4.97 10.76
C LEU A 593 -22.11 -5.82 10.55
N ASP A 594 -20.99 -5.42 11.19
CA ASP A 594 -19.72 -6.14 11.13
C ASP A 594 -18.90 -5.89 12.41
N PRO A 595 -18.82 -6.86 13.34
CA PRO A 595 -18.02 -6.76 14.56
C PRO A 595 -16.52 -6.55 14.31
N GLY A 596 -16.01 -6.97 13.14
CA GLY A 596 -14.62 -6.82 12.73
C GLY A 596 -14.30 -5.48 12.04
N SER A 597 -15.30 -4.63 11.85
CA SER A 597 -15.17 -3.36 11.13
C SER A 597 -14.39 -2.28 11.90
N GLY A 598 -14.48 -1.03 11.43
CA GLY A 598 -13.86 0.15 12.07
C GLY A 598 -14.33 0.44 13.49
N ALA A 599 -15.32 -0.28 14.02
CA ALA A 599 -15.79 -0.18 15.40
C ALA A 599 -15.16 -1.23 16.35
N SER A 600 -14.25 -2.08 15.85
CA SER A 600 -13.48 -3.02 16.68
C SER A 600 -12.60 -2.31 17.72
N ALA A 601 -12.28 -2.98 18.83
CA ALA A 601 -11.39 -2.45 19.86
C ALA A 601 -10.04 -2.00 19.28
N GLU A 602 -9.44 -2.81 18.40
CA GLU A 602 -8.19 -2.48 17.73
C GLU A 602 -8.32 -1.24 16.84
N ALA A 603 -9.39 -1.14 16.04
CA ALA A 603 -9.60 -0.01 15.13
C ALA A 603 -9.82 1.30 15.89
N LEU A 604 -10.61 1.29 16.97
CA LEU A 604 -10.83 2.44 17.82
C LEU A 604 -9.55 2.88 18.54
N ASN A 605 -8.75 1.91 19.01
CA ASN A 605 -7.46 2.20 19.62
C ASN A 605 -6.52 2.89 18.63
N ARG A 606 -6.40 2.32 17.42
CA ARG A 606 -5.56 2.87 16.35
C ARG A 606 -5.97 4.30 15.99
N PHE A 607 -7.27 4.53 15.82
CA PHE A 607 -7.80 5.86 15.51
C PHE A 607 -7.48 6.88 16.62
N ALA A 608 -7.53 6.48 17.89
CA ALA A 608 -7.17 7.35 19.01
C ALA A 608 -5.69 7.77 18.98
N TYR A 609 -4.78 6.84 18.68
CA TYR A 609 -3.36 7.17 18.51
C TYR A 609 -3.07 7.97 17.24
N GLU A 610 -3.81 7.73 16.14
CA GLU A 610 -3.73 8.58 14.94
C GLU A 610 -4.05 10.04 15.26
N LEU A 611 -5.12 10.30 16.03
CA LEU A 611 -5.46 11.64 16.49
C LEU A 611 -4.41 12.23 17.44
N SER A 612 -3.90 11.44 18.38
CA SER A 612 -2.83 11.86 19.28
C SER A 612 -1.57 12.28 18.51
N GLY A 613 -1.13 11.45 17.56
CA GLY A 613 0.00 11.73 16.68
C GLY A 613 -0.21 12.95 15.78
N ALA A 614 -1.46 13.24 15.42
CA ALA A 614 -1.85 14.45 14.69
C ALA A 614 -1.89 15.71 15.58
N GLY A 615 -1.54 15.63 16.86
CA GLY A 615 -1.56 16.75 17.79
C GLY A 615 -2.94 17.04 18.37
N GLN A 616 -3.87 16.08 18.30
CA GLN A 616 -5.21 16.15 18.88
C GLN A 616 -5.45 15.07 19.96
N PRO A 617 -4.56 14.94 20.97
CA PRO A 617 -4.66 13.87 21.97
C PRO A 617 -5.97 13.91 22.79
N GLN A 618 -6.62 15.06 22.91
CA GLN A 618 -7.91 15.21 23.59
C GLN A 618 -9.05 14.51 22.84
N HIS A 619 -8.97 14.44 21.50
CA HIS A 619 -9.91 13.67 20.70
C HIS A 619 -9.66 12.16 20.87
N GLY A 620 -8.38 11.75 20.89
CA GLY A 620 -7.99 10.36 21.13
C GLY A 620 -8.48 9.82 22.48
N VAL A 621 -8.32 10.60 23.56
CA VAL A 621 -8.84 10.25 24.89
C VAL A 621 -10.36 10.02 24.87
N LYS A 622 -11.14 10.90 24.23
CA LYS A 622 -12.60 10.74 24.15
C LYS A 622 -13.03 9.51 23.34
N VAL A 623 -12.29 9.18 22.28
CA VAL A 623 -12.50 7.93 21.52
C VAL A 623 -12.26 6.72 22.42
N LEU A 624 -11.16 6.70 23.20
CA LEU A 624 -10.85 5.60 24.12
C LEU A 624 -11.85 5.47 25.28
N GLN A 625 -12.39 6.59 25.78
CA GLN A 625 -13.52 6.56 26.73
C GLN A 625 -14.74 5.85 26.11
N GLY A 626 -15.07 6.10 24.85
CA GLY A 626 -16.13 5.37 24.15
C GLY A 626 -15.78 3.90 23.92
N ALA A 627 -14.55 3.62 23.53
CA ALA A 627 -14.08 2.27 23.25
C ALA A 627 -14.15 1.38 24.50
N THR A 628 -13.71 1.87 25.67
CA THR A 628 -13.80 1.15 26.95
C THR A 628 -15.25 0.93 27.41
N MET A 629 -16.21 1.78 26.99
CA MET A 629 -17.63 1.54 27.22
C MET A 629 -18.25 0.49 26.29
N LEU A 630 -17.67 0.28 25.10
CA LEU A 630 -18.07 -0.78 24.17
C LEU A 630 -17.40 -2.12 24.48
N TYR A 631 -16.20 -2.07 25.04
CA TYR A 631 -15.35 -3.21 25.33
C TYR A 631 -14.82 -3.14 26.78
N PRO A 632 -15.70 -3.35 27.79
CA PRO A 632 -15.34 -3.18 29.20
C PRO A 632 -14.32 -4.20 29.74
N ASP A 633 -14.05 -5.26 28.98
CA ASP A 633 -13.11 -6.34 29.36
C ASP A 633 -11.78 -6.29 28.58
N ASP A 634 -11.55 -5.25 27.76
CA ASP A 634 -10.31 -5.11 26.98
C ASP A 634 -9.24 -4.30 27.74
N ALA A 635 -8.28 -5.03 28.33
CA ALA A 635 -7.18 -4.41 29.10
C ALA A 635 -6.31 -3.45 28.27
N ASN A 636 -6.16 -3.68 26.96
CA ASN A 636 -5.32 -2.86 26.09
C ASN A 636 -5.94 -1.48 25.84
N LEU A 637 -7.27 -1.39 25.72
CA LEU A 637 -7.97 -0.11 25.64
C LEU A 637 -7.83 0.72 26.92
N TYR A 638 -7.89 0.08 28.09
CA TYR A 638 -7.67 0.77 29.36
C TYR A 638 -6.21 1.22 29.54
N ASP A 639 -5.23 0.43 29.11
CA ASP A 639 -3.82 0.84 29.10
C ASP A 639 -3.62 2.08 28.21
N SER A 640 -4.15 2.03 26.99
CA SER A 640 -4.07 3.13 26.02
C SER A 640 -4.78 4.40 26.54
N LEU A 641 -5.93 4.24 27.22
CA LEU A 641 -6.62 5.36 27.86
C LEU A 641 -5.78 5.95 28.99
N GLY A 642 -5.14 5.09 29.80
CA GLY A 642 -4.21 5.49 30.86
C GLY A 642 -3.05 6.31 30.34
N GLU A 643 -2.42 5.84 29.27
CA GLU A 643 -1.28 6.50 28.60
C GLU A 643 -1.63 7.89 28.09
N LEU A 644 -2.66 8.00 27.22
CA LEU A 644 -3.04 9.28 26.65
C LEU A 644 -3.58 10.26 27.70
N SER A 645 -4.27 9.76 28.73
CA SER A 645 -4.75 10.60 29.84
C SER A 645 -3.58 11.14 30.67
N ALA A 646 -2.58 10.30 30.96
CA ALA A 646 -1.39 10.71 31.72
C ALA A 646 -0.60 11.78 30.94
N ALA A 647 -0.41 11.60 29.64
CA ALA A 647 0.25 12.56 28.77
C ALA A 647 -0.48 13.92 28.72
N GLN A 648 -1.79 13.91 28.92
CA GLN A 648 -2.64 15.11 28.99
C GLN A 648 -2.77 15.70 30.40
N GLY A 649 -2.05 15.18 31.40
CA GLY A 649 -2.14 15.63 32.79
C GLY A 649 -3.44 15.23 33.50
N GLN A 650 -4.24 14.33 32.92
CA GLN A 650 -5.52 13.85 33.47
C GLN A 650 -5.26 12.73 34.49
N GLY A 651 -4.62 13.08 35.60
CA GLY A 651 -4.04 12.12 36.54
C GLY A 651 -5.02 11.10 37.14
N ALA A 652 -6.23 11.55 37.52
CA ALA A 652 -7.25 10.67 38.10
C ALA A 652 -7.77 9.65 37.08
N GLN A 653 -8.11 10.10 35.87
CA GLN A 653 -8.55 9.21 34.79
C GLN A 653 -7.46 8.22 34.38
N ALA A 654 -6.20 8.69 34.30
CA ALA A 654 -5.08 7.82 34.01
C ALA A 654 -4.90 6.73 35.08
N LEU A 655 -5.01 7.10 36.35
CA LEU A 655 -4.92 6.19 37.48
C LEU A 655 -6.03 5.12 37.44
N ASP A 656 -7.27 5.52 37.21
CA ASP A 656 -8.41 4.60 37.15
C ASP A 656 -8.30 3.65 35.96
N ALA A 657 -7.88 4.15 34.79
CA ALA A 657 -7.69 3.35 33.59
C ALA A 657 -6.54 2.32 33.78
N TYR A 658 -5.39 2.73 34.31
CA TYR A 658 -4.29 1.81 34.58
C TYR A 658 -4.64 0.75 35.63
N ARG A 659 -5.37 1.12 36.69
CA ARG A 659 -5.88 0.14 37.67
C ARG A 659 -6.77 -0.88 37.00
N LYS A 660 -7.71 -0.45 36.15
CA LYS A 660 -8.60 -1.37 35.44
C LYS A 660 -7.85 -2.26 34.46
N ALA A 661 -6.87 -1.73 33.74
CA ALA A 661 -6.02 -2.52 32.85
C ALA A 661 -5.27 -3.63 33.62
N LEU A 662 -4.69 -3.30 34.78
CA LEU A 662 -3.97 -4.24 35.63
C LEU A 662 -4.89 -5.27 36.30
N GLU A 663 -6.13 -4.88 36.63
CA GLU A 663 -7.16 -5.78 37.14
C GLU A 663 -7.56 -6.82 36.08
N LEU A 664 -7.82 -6.37 34.85
CA LEU A 664 -8.22 -7.24 33.74
C LEU A 664 -7.07 -8.16 33.29
N ARG A 665 -5.84 -7.63 33.25
CA ARG A 665 -4.65 -8.39 32.84
C ARG A 665 -3.41 -7.90 33.60
N PRO A 666 -2.94 -8.61 34.63
CA PRO A 666 -1.77 -8.16 35.39
C PRO A 666 -0.44 -8.17 34.62
N ASP A 667 -0.37 -8.82 33.45
CA ASP A 667 0.85 -9.12 32.70
C ASP A 667 0.85 -8.62 31.24
N TYR A 668 0.01 -7.64 30.89
CA TYR A 668 0.02 -7.08 29.53
C TYR A 668 1.37 -6.37 29.22
N PRO A 669 1.74 -6.21 27.93
CA PRO A 669 3.06 -5.72 27.53
C PRO A 669 3.56 -4.45 28.22
N ASN A 670 2.67 -3.53 28.59
CA ASN A 670 2.98 -2.25 29.24
C ASN A 670 2.73 -2.21 30.77
N ALA A 671 2.40 -3.34 31.40
CA ALA A 671 1.95 -3.37 32.81
C ALA A 671 2.97 -2.80 33.81
N ALA A 672 4.26 -2.81 33.48
CA ALA A 672 5.31 -2.20 34.30
C ALA A 672 5.18 -0.67 34.37
N VAL A 673 4.86 -0.01 33.25
CA VAL A 673 4.66 1.45 33.18
C VAL A 673 3.43 1.84 34.00
N ALA A 674 2.34 1.10 33.83
CA ALA A 674 1.12 1.30 34.59
C ALA A 674 1.33 1.12 36.10
N ARG A 675 2.01 0.04 36.52
CA ARG A 675 2.37 -0.18 37.95
C ARG A 675 3.18 0.98 38.51
N ALA A 676 4.20 1.43 37.80
CA ALA A 676 5.03 2.56 38.21
C ALA A 676 4.25 3.87 38.28
N TYR A 677 3.26 4.07 37.41
CA TYR A 677 2.37 5.23 37.46
C TYR A 677 1.42 5.17 38.66
N VAL A 678 0.77 4.02 38.89
CA VAL A 678 -0.15 3.80 40.02
C VAL A 678 0.58 4.01 41.35
N HIS A 679 1.77 3.43 41.51
CA HIS A 679 2.57 3.57 42.74
C HIS A 679 2.86 5.03 43.07
N ARG A 680 3.36 5.81 42.09
CA ARG A 680 3.71 7.23 42.24
C ARG A 680 2.53 8.16 42.54
N LYS A 681 1.30 7.70 42.39
CA LYS A 681 0.08 8.50 42.62
C LYS A 681 -0.69 8.06 43.86
N VAL A 682 -0.32 6.94 44.45
CA VAL A 682 -0.90 6.40 45.69
C VAL A 682 -0.04 6.76 46.91
N GLU A 683 1.28 6.93 46.71
CA GLU A 683 2.17 7.67 47.61
C GLU A 683 1.97 9.19 47.46
#